data_AF-A0A923LAD0-F1
#
_entry.id   AF-A0A923LAD0-F1
#
_cell.length_a   1.000
_cell.length_b   1.000
_cell.length_c   1.000
_cell.angle_alpha   90.00
_cell.angle_beta   90.00
_cell.angle_gamma   90.00
#
_symmetry.space_group_name_H-M   'P 1'
#
loop_
_entity.id
_entity.type
_entity.pdbx_description
1 polymer ?
#
loop_
_entity_poly.entity_id
_entity_poly.type
_entity_poly.pdbx_seq_one_letter_code
_entity_poly.pdbx_strand_id
1 'polypeptide(L)'
;MKYFSKIKGQCLITALLVLILLIMPFQDYTEQTFLSDTLEYPDDLAGTFHADGGVLDIPAGLGTFTLNTDSHYLKHGTYEVTFNVTSDTEGSSVDVFDPYYVNEDNTCGKVLASAPISTDGENIHVTFTVEDYVEAVQFRVNSVAPLTFDSIYLLSQRGLYKDPYIYAGLLLLASVLFLVYRRKHKVRPEPLLLLLFAALWTTLPMCFPWLPSGHDMYFHYGRLFNLSEGLGETLLPIRYHARMFRGFGYGAPMLYSEFFLYPFALLCRMGLSPIGCWHLMILTVNLATAAVSYYAFSHLCRSRRIGLIASFLYTMSMYRLINLYTRAALGEVLATIFLPLLVIGMYHLFLGNTKKWWIAVLAFTGMFQSHVISTEIALGFCVLFALWNIRKLKEKGRLPRILMAGASTILLNLWFILPFLDHMRYAMFVLGDERNLYAYSVYPAQFFDMSLNNPAMDSLGRTSFANSMPFSVGLILLAGSLLFLLLCFRKEQPDRFHMNLGKWCLGLGILSLYASSVYFPWEAIQRVAILNLFAEKIQFASRFLPFASLFLGITSSLAIYYFFRSREQKQLLFLICGIFLVYTSGKYMSDYSNSAENFVGWDTQMEHSQDTDTLYLISDNHAYVSVRRMLVQDTNFQSSGDVELSGCYRDGTDAGFTYHKTEGSSDSYVDVPFNFYPYLHAYDENGNQLTTSHGELLRLRVALPASSDGAVTIRMEMPSFYRVGDLISLLTLLSLMGGFVFVRNVHGKNVKKKEENGH
;
A
#
# COMPACT_ATOMS: atom_id res chain seq x y z
N MET A 1 -23.24 -6.51 41.34
CA MET A 1 -23.11 -7.93 40.90
C MET A 1 -23.74 -8.26 39.54
N LYS A 2 -24.99 -7.87 39.20
CA LYS A 2 -25.65 -8.21 37.89
C LYS A 2 -24.95 -7.68 36.62
N TYR A 3 -24.12 -6.64 36.74
CA TYR A 3 -23.39 -6.08 35.59
C TYR A 3 -22.12 -6.87 35.25
N PHE A 4 -21.43 -7.39 36.28
CA PHE A 4 -20.25 -8.22 36.12
C PHE A 4 -20.57 -9.53 35.38
N SER A 5 -21.71 -10.16 35.64
CA SER A 5 -22.09 -11.42 34.94
C SER A 5 -22.26 -11.26 33.42
N LYS A 6 -22.61 -10.06 32.94
CA LYS A 6 -22.77 -9.77 31.50
C LYS A 6 -21.45 -9.54 30.75
N ILE A 7 -20.36 -9.26 31.49
CA ILE A 7 -19.05 -8.93 30.92
C ILE A 7 -18.06 -10.09 31.07
N LYS A 8 -18.27 -10.99 32.05
CA LYS A 8 -17.43 -12.17 32.33
C LYS A 8 -17.04 -12.96 31.08
N GLY A 9 -17.99 -13.29 30.21
CA GLY A 9 -17.70 -14.09 29.01
C GLY A 9 -16.76 -13.39 28.03
N GLN A 10 -16.92 -12.08 27.83
CA GLN A 10 -16.02 -11.33 26.97
C GLN A 10 -14.62 -11.20 27.60
N CYS A 11 -14.55 -10.87 28.90
CA CYS A 11 -13.26 -10.80 29.60
C CYS A 11 -12.52 -12.14 29.55
N LEU A 12 -13.22 -13.27 29.70
CA LEU A 12 -12.62 -14.60 29.61
C LEU A 12 -12.06 -14.87 28.20
N ILE A 13 -12.84 -14.59 27.15
CA ILE A 13 -12.39 -14.76 25.77
C ILE A 13 -11.18 -13.87 25.48
N THR A 14 -11.21 -12.61 25.91
CA THR A 14 -10.09 -11.69 25.72
C THR A 14 -8.84 -12.15 26.48
N ALA A 15 -8.98 -12.58 27.73
CA ALA A 15 -7.85 -13.09 28.51
C ALA A 15 -7.24 -14.34 27.87
N LEU A 16 -8.08 -15.26 27.36
CA LEU A 16 -7.62 -16.46 26.67
C LEU A 16 -6.89 -16.12 25.36
N LEU A 17 -7.43 -15.23 24.54
CA LEU A 17 -6.78 -14.80 23.29
C LEU A 17 -5.46 -14.03 23.55
N VAL A 18 -5.40 -13.19 24.59
CA VAL A 18 -4.16 -12.52 25.01
C VAL A 18 -3.13 -13.55 25.47
N LEU A 19 -3.53 -14.54 26.28
CA LEU A 19 -2.64 -15.60 26.71
C LEU A 19 -2.10 -16.38 25.51
N ILE A 20 -2.97 -16.74 24.54
CA ILE A 20 -2.57 -17.41 23.30
C ILE A 20 -1.52 -16.58 22.56
N LEU A 21 -1.76 -15.27 22.36
CA LEU A 21 -0.80 -14.40 21.68
C LEU A 21 0.57 -14.33 22.38
N LEU A 22 0.58 -14.34 23.72
CA LEU A 22 1.82 -14.25 24.49
C LEU A 22 2.61 -15.57 24.55
N ILE A 23 1.97 -16.72 24.29
CA ILE A 23 2.65 -18.03 24.23
C ILE A 23 2.94 -18.49 22.80
N MET A 24 2.40 -17.79 21.79
CA MET A 24 2.68 -18.11 20.40
C MET A 24 4.16 -17.89 20.10
N PRO A 25 4.79 -18.76 19.27
CA PRO A 25 6.22 -18.72 18.99
C PRO A 25 6.53 -17.61 17.96
N PHE A 26 6.28 -16.36 18.33
CA PHE A 26 6.75 -15.22 17.54
C PHE A 26 8.27 -15.21 17.58
N GLN A 27 8.90 -15.16 16.41
CA GLN A 27 10.31 -14.81 16.31
C GLN A 27 10.44 -13.32 16.67
N ASP A 28 11.43 -12.95 17.45
CA ASP A 28 11.71 -11.57 17.87
C ASP A 28 13.12 -11.13 17.51
N TYR A 29 13.77 -11.90 16.63
CA TYR A 29 15.11 -11.72 16.11
C TYR A 29 15.08 -11.98 14.59
N THR A 30 16.19 -11.71 13.93
CA THR A 30 16.46 -12.05 12.53
C THR A 30 17.62 -13.04 12.50
N GLU A 31 17.47 -14.13 11.76
CA GLU A 31 18.55 -15.08 11.47
C GLU A 31 18.61 -15.34 9.96
N GLN A 32 19.80 -15.38 9.38
CA GLN A 32 19.98 -15.68 7.96
C GLN A 32 21.26 -16.48 7.74
N THR A 33 21.24 -17.36 6.75
CA THR A 33 22.43 -18.09 6.30
C THR A 33 22.66 -17.78 4.83
N PHE A 34 23.86 -17.31 4.51
CA PHE A 34 24.32 -17.05 3.15
C PHE A 34 25.26 -18.18 2.74
N LEU A 35 24.97 -18.77 1.59
CA LEU A 35 25.73 -19.88 1.01
C LEU A 35 26.51 -19.40 -0.22
N SER A 36 27.32 -20.27 -0.80
CA SER A 36 28.19 -19.92 -1.93
C SER A 36 27.46 -19.43 -3.19
N ASP A 37 26.18 -19.77 -3.37
CA ASP A 37 25.33 -19.30 -4.46
C ASP A 37 24.86 -17.85 -4.31
N THR A 38 24.97 -17.29 -3.09
CA THR A 38 24.61 -15.90 -2.79
C THR A 38 25.80 -14.94 -2.88
N LEU A 39 26.99 -15.44 -3.18
CA LEU A 39 28.19 -14.62 -3.32
C LEU A 39 28.37 -14.13 -4.76
N GLU A 40 28.49 -12.83 -4.91
CA GLU A 40 28.98 -12.16 -6.10
C GLU A 40 30.51 -12.13 -6.10
N TYR A 41 31.09 -12.40 -7.27
CA TYR A 41 32.52 -12.33 -7.52
C TYR A 41 32.79 -11.71 -8.90
N PRO A 42 33.99 -11.15 -9.11
CA PRO A 42 34.37 -10.56 -10.39
C PRO A 42 34.14 -11.52 -11.58
N ASP A 43 33.55 -11.01 -12.66
CA ASP A 43 33.19 -11.80 -13.85
C ASP A 43 34.40 -12.51 -14.49
N ASP A 44 35.60 -11.96 -14.34
CA ASP A 44 36.86 -12.53 -14.83
C ASP A 44 37.33 -13.76 -14.04
N LEU A 45 36.76 -13.99 -12.85
CA LEU A 45 36.95 -15.17 -12.01
C LEU A 45 35.81 -16.20 -12.17
N ALA A 46 34.86 -15.94 -13.07
CA ALA A 46 33.77 -16.89 -13.31
C ALA A 46 34.29 -18.20 -13.94
N GLY A 47 34.01 -19.31 -13.25
CA GLY A 47 34.42 -20.66 -13.67
C GLY A 47 35.80 -21.11 -13.19
N THR A 48 36.54 -20.29 -12.42
CA THR A 48 37.79 -20.71 -11.75
C THR A 48 37.56 -21.34 -10.38
N PHE A 49 36.38 -21.17 -9.81
CA PHE A 49 36.03 -21.73 -8.50
C PHE A 49 35.46 -23.14 -8.64
N HIS A 50 35.82 -24.01 -7.70
CA HIS A 50 35.23 -25.35 -7.59
C HIS A 50 34.22 -25.34 -6.45
N ALA A 51 32.95 -25.63 -6.76
CA ALA A 51 31.91 -25.84 -5.77
C ALA A 51 31.64 -27.34 -5.65
N ASP A 52 31.91 -27.94 -4.49
CA ASP A 52 31.53 -29.31 -4.16
C ASP A 52 30.70 -29.31 -2.88
N GLY A 53 29.50 -29.90 -2.94
CA GLY A 53 28.59 -29.95 -1.78
C GLY A 53 28.13 -28.59 -1.21
N GLY A 54 28.29 -27.48 -1.93
CA GLY A 54 27.97 -26.12 -1.46
C GLY A 54 29.15 -25.35 -0.86
N VAL A 55 30.30 -26.01 -0.70
CA VAL A 55 31.55 -25.40 -0.28
C VAL A 55 32.30 -24.88 -1.50
N LEU A 56 32.76 -23.63 -1.43
CA LEU A 56 33.49 -22.94 -2.49
C LEU A 56 34.98 -22.95 -2.19
N ASP A 57 35.74 -23.68 -3.01
CA ASP A 57 37.20 -23.70 -2.93
C ASP A 57 37.81 -22.64 -3.83
N ILE A 58 38.60 -21.76 -3.22
CA ILE A 58 39.36 -20.70 -3.91
C ILE A 58 40.80 -21.18 -4.14
N PRO A 59 41.20 -21.40 -5.41
CA PRO A 59 42.53 -21.90 -5.71
C PRO A 59 43.63 -20.84 -5.54
N ALA A 60 44.87 -21.31 -5.45
CA ALA A 60 46.05 -20.46 -5.41
C ALA A 60 46.29 -19.71 -6.73
N GLY A 61 46.89 -18.51 -6.63
CA GLY A 61 47.39 -17.76 -7.78
C GLY A 61 46.39 -16.78 -8.43
N LEU A 62 45.23 -16.54 -7.81
CA LEU A 62 44.20 -15.60 -8.29
C LEU A 62 44.45 -14.12 -7.94
N GLY A 63 45.50 -13.82 -7.15
CA GLY A 63 45.77 -12.47 -6.66
C GLY A 63 44.81 -12.05 -5.53
N THR A 64 44.76 -10.75 -5.23
CA THR A 64 43.85 -10.20 -4.21
C THR A 64 42.49 -9.87 -4.82
N PHE A 65 41.42 -10.40 -4.24
CA PHE A 65 40.05 -10.11 -4.67
C PHE A 65 39.06 -10.24 -3.50
N THR A 66 37.83 -9.77 -3.70
CA THR A 66 36.79 -9.80 -2.67
C THR A 66 35.56 -10.54 -3.18
N LEU A 67 35.03 -11.44 -2.35
CA LEU A 67 33.71 -12.03 -2.51
C LEU A 67 32.71 -11.23 -1.67
N ASN A 68 31.55 -10.87 -2.23
CA ASN A 68 30.53 -10.09 -1.52
C ASN A 68 29.18 -10.78 -1.60
N THR A 69 28.37 -10.70 -0.54
CA THR A 69 26.94 -10.95 -0.67
C THR A 69 26.25 -9.79 -1.41
N ASP A 70 25.02 -10.02 -1.84
CA ASP A 70 24.07 -8.96 -2.16
C ASP A 70 23.92 -7.95 -1.00
N SER A 71 23.33 -6.78 -1.29
CA SER A 71 23.00 -5.81 -0.25
C SER A 71 21.75 -6.24 0.52
N HIS A 72 21.88 -6.43 1.83
CA HIS A 72 20.78 -6.78 2.72
C HIS A 72 20.42 -5.61 3.63
N TYR A 73 19.13 -5.34 3.80
CA TYR A 73 18.68 -4.29 4.72
C TYR A 73 18.49 -4.85 6.12
N LEU A 74 19.17 -4.27 7.10
CA LEU A 74 19.05 -4.65 8.50
C LEU A 74 18.44 -3.52 9.31
N LYS A 75 17.58 -3.87 10.26
CA LYS A 75 16.94 -2.93 11.17
C LYS A 75 17.92 -2.54 12.28
N HIS A 76 17.73 -1.36 12.87
CA HIS A 76 18.43 -0.95 14.08
C HIS A 76 18.53 -2.08 15.12
N GLY A 77 19.75 -2.45 15.50
CA GLY A 77 20.01 -3.55 16.42
C GLY A 77 21.48 -4.02 16.38
N THR A 78 21.83 -4.87 17.33
CA THR A 78 23.14 -5.52 17.38
C THR A 78 23.05 -6.92 16.79
N TYR A 79 24.05 -7.26 15.97
CA TYR A 79 24.12 -8.49 15.20
C TYR A 79 25.47 -9.19 15.43
N GLU A 80 25.44 -10.50 15.40
CA GLU A 80 26.61 -11.38 15.38
C GLU A 80 26.63 -12.11 14.03
N VAL A 81 27.79 -12.12 13.40
CA VAL A 81 28.03 -12.81 12.13
C VAL A 81 29.14 -13.82 12.34
N THR A 82 28.88 -15.04 11.92
CA THR A 82 29.85 -16.13 11.91
C THR A 82 30.24 -16.41 10.46
N PHE A 83 31.49 -16.17 10.12
CA PHE A 83 32.05 -16.54 8.82
C PHE A 83 32.70 -17.93 8.95
N ASN A 84 32.16 -18.90 8.23
CA ASN A 84 32.72 -20.25 8.12
C ASN A 84 33.67 -20.26 6.91
N VAL A 85 34.87 -19.72 7.14
CA VAL A 85 35.92 -19.59 6.12
C VAL A 85 37.24 -20.04 6.71
N THR A 86 37.97 -20.88 5.98
CA THR A 86 39.29 -21.36 6.40
C THR A 86 40.35 -20.99 5.37
N SER A 87 41.54 -20.61 5.83
CA SER A 87 42.70 -20.36 4.97
C SER A 87 43.96 -20.88 5.65
N ASP A 88 44.85 -21.50 4.88
CA ASP A 88 46.13 -22.01 5.37
C ASP A 88 47.21 -20.92 5.48
N THR A 89 46.86 -19.68 5.16
CA THR A 89 47.80 -18.55 5.01
C THR A 89 47.22 -17.27 5.61
N GLU A 90 48.05 -16.55 6.37
CA GLU A 90 47.68 -15.26 6.94
C GLU A 90 47.52 -14.17 5.85
N GLY A 91 46.63 -13.21 6.12
CA GLY A 91 46.49 -11.98 5.32
C GLY A 91 45.06 -11.72 4.83
N SER A 92 44.25 -12.76 4.69
CA SER A 92 42.84 -12.64 4.28
C SER A 92 41.99 -12.10 5.44
N SER A 93 40.91 -11.37 5.15
CA SER A 93 40.01 -10.81 6.15
C SER A 93 38.54 -10.96 5.77
N VAL A 94 37.67 -10.81 6.75
CA VAL A 94 36.22 -10.70 6.54
C VAL A 94 35.73 -9.35 7.03
N ASP A 95 34.83 -8.73 6.28
CA ASP A 95 34.27 -7.42 6.60
C ASP A 95 32.74 -7.44 6.59
N VAL A 96 32.16 -6.65 7.48
CA VAL A 96 30.78 -6.19 7.41
C VAL A 96 30.82 -4.78 6.83
N PHE A 97 30.17 -4.55 5.70
CA PHE A 97 30.34 -3.34 4.89
C PHE A 97 29.00 -2.70 4.52
N ASP A 98 28.86 -1.40 4.74
CA ASP A 98 27.75 -0.61 4.18
C ASP A 98 28.16 -0.08 2.80
N PRO A 99 27.52 -0.49 1.70
CA PRO A 99 27.88 -0.04 0.35
C PRO A 99 27.34 1.33 -0.03
N TYR A 100 26.39 1.89 0.73
CA TYR A 100 25.70 3.13 0.39
C TYR A 100 26.09 4.31 1.29
N TYR A 101 27.04 4.12 2.21
CA TYR A 101 27.66 5.21 2.95
C TYR A 101 28.51 6.07 2.01
N VAL A 102 28.52 7.40 2.20
CA VAL A 102 29.37 8.31 1.41
C VAL A 102 30.41 8.92 2.33
N ASN A 103 31.68 8.70 2.02
CA ASN A 103 32.82 9.24 2.78
C ASN A 103 33.11 10.69 2.35
N GLU A 104 33.81 11.43 3.22
CA GLU A 104 34.19 12.83 2.96
C GLU A 104 35.07 13.00 1.70
N ASP A 105 35.82 11.96 1.32
CA ASP A 105 36.65 11.92 0.10
C ASP A 105 35.86 11.50 -1.16
N ASN A 106 34.53 11.44 -1.06
CA ASN A 106 33.61 11.04 -2.13
C ASN A 106 33.72 9.56 -2.56
N THR A 107 34.44 8.73 -1.80
CA THR A 107 34.40 7.28 -1.98
C THR A 107 33.11 6.69 -1.39
N CYS A 108 32.66 5.57 -1.96
CA CYS A 108 31.49 4.84 -1.46
C CYS A 108 31.89 3.73 -0.50
N GLY A 109 31.10 3.67 0.57
CA GLY A 109 30.98 2.59 1.50
C GLY A 109 31.93 2.64 2.68
N LYS A 110 31.55 1.89 3.72
CA LYS A 110 32.16 1.96 5.05
C LYS A 110 32.24 0.57 5.66
N VAL A 111 33.41 0.21 6.18
CA VAL A 111 33.57 -0.99 6.98
C VAL A 111 32.97 -0.74 8.37
N LEU A 112 31.93 -1.49 8.71
CA LEU A 112 31.25 -1.44 10.01
C LEU A 112 31.97 -2.29 11.05
N ALA A 113 32.49 -3.45 10.63
CA ALA A 113 33.32 -4.32 11.45
C ALA A 113 34.22 -5.18 10.54
N SER A 114 35.37 -5.63 11.05
CA SER A 114 36.31 -6.46 10.30
C SER A 114 37.07 -7.38 11.26
N ALA A 115 37.45 -8.56 10.77
CA ALA A 115 38.29 -9.52 11.48
C ALA A 115 39.24 -10.25 10.51
N PRO A 116 40.47 -10.59 10.95
CA PRO A 116 41.38 -11.42 10.15
C PRO A 116 40.90 -12.88 10.11
N ILE A 117 41.16 -13.56 8.99
CA ILE A 117 40.95 -15.01 8.87
C ILE A 117 42.11 -15.74 9.55
N SER A 118 41.82 -16.51 10.61
CA SER A 118 42.82 -17.29 11.34
C SER A 118 43.18 -18.58 10.61
N THR A 119 44.46 -18.96 10.69
CA THR A 119 44.97 -20.24 10.13
C THR A 119 44.60 -21.47 10.95
N ASP A 120 44.01 -21.27 12.13
CA ASP A 120 43.75 -22.33 13.13
C ASP A 120 42.47 -23.13 12.83
N GLY A 121 41.74 -22.75 11.76
CA GLY A 121 40.50 -23.40 11.34
C GLY A 121 39.28 -23.09 12.23
N GLU A 122 39.38 -22.13 13.15
CA GLU A 122 38.24 -21.65 13.95
C GLU A 122 37.32 -20.73 13.14
N ASN A 123 36.02 -20.78 13.41
CA ASN A 123 35.04 -19.87 12.81
C ASN A 123 35.26 -18.44 13.29
N ILE A 124 35.06 -17.47 12.39
CA ILE A 124 35.32 -16.07 12.69
C ILE A 124 34.02 -15.40 13.12
N HIS A 125 34.00 -14.90 14.35
CA HIS A 125 32.85 -14.21 14.92
C HIS A 125 33.06 -12.69 14.89
N VAL A 126 32.15 -11.96 14.25
CA VAL A 126 32.16 -10.50 14.16
C VAL A 126 30.87 -9.95 14.73
N THR A 127 30.97 -9.03 15.68
CA THR A 127 29.80 -8.32 16.22
C THR A 127 29.79 -6.89 15.68
N PHE A 128 28.62 -6.43 15.22
CA PHE A 128 28.41 -5.06 14.77
C PHE A 128 27.05 -4.54 15.20
N THR A 129 26.85 -3.22 15.17
CA THR A 129 25.58 -2.58 15.51
C THR A 129 25.16 -1.66 14.37
N VAL A 130 23.91 -1.82 13.95
CA VAL A 130 23.22 -0.92 13.03
C VAL A 130 22.67 0.23 13.87
N GLU A 131 23.17 1.44 13.64
CA GLU A 131 22.83 2.63 14.43
C GLU A 131 21.60 3.33 13.87
N ASP A 132 21.48 3.40 12.55
CA ASP A 132 20.33 3.95 11.87
C ASP A 132 19.09 3.06 12.00
N TYR A 133 17.92 3.61 11.66
CA TYR A 133 16.68 2.82 11.69
C TYR A 133 16.78 1.58 10.77
N VAL A 134 17.41 1.76 9.61
CA VAL A 134 17.82 0.71 8.68
C VAL A 134 19.14 1.08 8.02
N GLU A 135 20.00 0.08 7.83
CA GLU A 135 21.23 0.19 7.03
C GLU A 135 21.27 -0.94 6.01
N ALA A 136 21.92 -0.68 4.87
CA ALA A 136 22.28 -1.72 3.92
C ALA A 136 23.62 -2.32 4.33
N VAL A 137 23.73 -3.64 4.32
CA VAL A 137 24.91 -4.38 4.75
C VAL A 137 25.25 -5.45 3.72
N GLN A 138 26.52 -5.54 3.40
CA GLN A 138 27.14 -6.62 2.65
C GLN A 138 28.14 -7.34 3.54
N PHE A 139 28.24 -8.65 3.38
CA PHE A 139 29.27 -9.46 4.01
C PHE A 139 30.35 -9.76 2.98
N ARG A 140 31.60 -9.42 3.31
CA ARG A 140 32.73 -9.49 2.39
C ARG A 140 33.78 -10.47 2.89
N VAL A 141 34.34 -11.24 1.98
CA VAL A 141 35.51 -12.09 2.22
C VAL A 141 36.62 -11.60 1.30
N ASN A 142 37.61 -10.93 1.89
CA ASN A 142 38.79 -10.44 1.19
C ASN A 142 39.84 -11.53 1.16
N SER A 143 40.07 -12.08 -0.02
CA SER A 143 41.04 -13.15 -0.24
C SER A 143 42.34 -12.58 -0.78
N VAL A 144 43.46 -12.95 -0.15
CA VAL A 144 44.82 -12.72 -0.66
C VAL A 144 45.54 -14.03 -0.99
N ALA A 145 44.91 -15.16 -0.68
CA ALA A 145 45.50 -16.48 -0.72
C ALA A 145 44.42 -17.58 -0.79
N PRO A 146 44.76 -18.86 -1.03
CA PRO A 146 43.77 -19.94 -1.08
C PRO A 146 42.93 -19.99 0.19
N LEU A 147 41.62 -20.14 0.01
CA LEU A 147 40.69 -20.29 1.12
C LEU A 147 39.51 -21.17 0.71
N THR A 148 38.86 -21.74 1.70
CA THR A 148 37.62 -22.50 1.53
C THR A 148 36.50 -21.74 2.22
N PHE A 149 35.46 -21.41 1.46
CA PHE A 149 34.25 -20.76 1.97
C PHE A 149 33.13 -21.80 2.10
N ASP A 150 32.51 -21.88 3.27
CA ASP A 150 31.34 -22.73 3.49
C ASP A 150 30.05 -21.89 3.56
N SER A 151 29.97 -20.99 4.54
CA SER A 151 28.77 -20.20 4.78
C SER A 151 29.01 -18.96 5.64
N ILE A 152 28.06 -18.02 5.62
CA ILE A 152 28.00 -16.89 6.55
C ILE A 152 26.68 -17.00 7.30
N TYR A 153 26.73 -17.01 8.63
CA TYR A 153 25.54 -17.04 9.48
C TYR A 153 25.36 -15.72 10.22
N LEU A 154 24.25 -15.04 10.01
CA LEU A 154 23.86 -13.79 10.66
C LEU A 154 22.80 -14.09 11.73
N LEU A 155 22.99 -13.54 12.93
CA LEU A 155 22.02 -13.61 14.02
C LEU A 155 21.90 -12.26 14.73
N SER A 156 20.68 -11.74 14.84
CA SER A 156 20.42 -10.55 15.65
C SER A 156 20.27 -10.89 17.13
N GLN A 157 20.54 -9.93 18.01
CA GLN A 157 20.08 -10.02 19.39
C GLN A 157 18.54 -10.11 19.44
N ARG A 158 18.03 -10.79 20.48
CA ARG A 158 16.58 -10.92 20.70
C ARG A 158 15.94 -9.60 21.10
N GLY A 159 14.64 -9.48 20.86
CA GLY A 159 13.84 -8.29 21.17
C GLY A 159 13.83 -7.23 20.06
N LEU A 160 14.29 -7.55 18.86
CA LEU A 160 14.24 -6.71 17.66
C LEU A 160 12.78 -6.37 17.27
N TYR A 161 11.87 -7.32 17.51
CA TYR A 161 10.43 -7.19 17.27
C TYR A 161 9.60 -7.44 18.53
N LYS A 162 8.45 -6.76 18.64
CA LYS A 162 7.56 -6.74 19.82
C LYS A 162 6.13 -7.21 19.51
N ASP A 163 5.98 -7.93 18.41
CA ASP A 163 4.72 -8.45 17.86
C ASP A 163 3.72 -8.98 18.91
N PRO A 164 4.06 -9.96 19.77
CA PRO A 164 3.08 -10.55 20.69
C PRO A 164 2.49 -9.50 21.65
N TYR A 165 3.32 -8.58 22.14
CA TYR A 165 2.89 -7.52 23.06
C TYR A 165 2.01 -6.49 22.38
N ILE A 166 2.36 -6.10 21.15
CA ILE A 166 1.58 -5.14 20.37
C ILE A 166 0.22 -5.72 19.99
N TYR A 167 0.17 -6.97 19.48
CA TYR A 167 -1.09 -7.64 19.17
C TYR A 167 -1.96 -7.82 20.41
N ALA A 168 -1.39 -8.23 21.55
CA ALA A 168 -2.11 -8.34 22.81
C ALA A 168 -2.70 -6.99 23.24
N GLY A 169 -1.93 -5.89 23.14
CA GLY A 169 -2.39 -4.54 23.43
C GLY A 169 -3.55 -4.10 22.53
N LEU A 170 -3.44 -4.32 21.22
CA LEU A 170 -4.49 -4.01 20.25
C LEU A 170 -5.76 -4.81 20.49
N LEU A 171 -5.63 -6.11 20.81
CA LEU A 171 -6.76 -6.97 21.14
C LEU A 171 -7.48 -6.51 22.42
N LEU A 172 -6.72 -6.13 23.46
CA LEU A 172 -7.27 -5.55 24.68
C LEU A 172 -8.03 -4.26 24.39
N LEU A 173 -7.43 -3.35 23.60
CA LEU A 173 -8.07 -2.11 23.18
C LEU A 173 -9.37 -2.38 22.43
N ALA A 174 -9.34 -3.29 21.44
CA ALA A 174 -10.53 -3.67 20.67
C ALA A 174 -11.63 -4.24 21.57
N SER A 175 -11.28 -5.09 22.55
CA SER A 175 -12.22 -5.63 23.52
C SER A 175 -12.84 -4.54 24.40
N VAL A 176 -12.04 -3.59 24.90
CA VAL A 176 -12.52 -2.45 25.69
C VAL A 176 -13.46 -1.57 24.87
N LEU A 177 -13.10 -1.22 23.63
CA LEU A 177 -13.95 -0.43 22.73
C LEU A 177 -15.26 -1.15 22.44
N PHE A 178 -15.21 -2.46 22.20
CA PHE A 178 -16.40 -3.28 21.98
C PHE A 178 -17.30 -3.34 23.23
N LEU A 179 -16.72 -3.42 24.43
CA LEU A 179 -17.48 -3.33 25.69
C LEU A 179 -18.21 -2.00 25.77
N VAL A 180 -17.51 -0.88 25.57
CA VAL A 180 -18.09 0.48 25.60
C VAL A 180 -19.22 0.62 24.59
N TYR A 181 -19.04 0.10 23.38
CA TYR A 181 -20.07 0.10 22.35
C TYR A 181 -21.31 -0.69 22.76
N ARG A 182 -21.13 -1.91 23.28
CA ARG A 182 -22.24 -2.77 23.75
C ARG A 182 -23.01 -2.18 24.93
N ARG A 183 -22.40 -1.29 25.73
CA ARG A 183 -23.13 -0.57 26.78
C ARG A 183 -24.22 0.33 26.21
N LYS A 184 -23.99 0.93 25.04
CA LYS A 184 -24.89 1.89 24.40
C LYS A 184 -25.76 1.26 23.32
N HIS A 185 -25.35 0.12 22.74
CA HIS A 185 -26.00 -0.47 21.58
C HIS A 185 -26.28 -1.97 21.76
N LYS A 186 -27.49 -2.40 21.37
CA LYS A 186 -27.83 -3.83 21.32
C LYS A 186 -27.14 -4.48 20.12
N VAL A 187 -26.14 -5.31 20.41
CA VAL A 187 -25.42 -6.11 19.40
C VAL A 187 -26.13 -7.43 19.20
N ARG A 188 -26.35 -7.79 17.93
CA ARG A 188 -26.86 -9.10 17.53
C ARG A 188 -25.67 -10.00 17.18
N PRO A 189 -25.58 -11.21 17.74
CA PRO A 189 -24.44 -12.09 17.50
C PRO A 189 -24.40 -12.60 16.06
N GLU A 190 -25.54 -12.82 15.40
CA GLU A 190 -25.59 -13.49 14.10
C GLU A 190 -24.93 -12.65 12.97
N PRO A 191 -25.24 -11.33 12.82
CA PRO A 191 -24.53 -10.49 11.86
C PRO A 191 -23.04 -10.33 12.21
N LEU A 192 -22.71 -10.23 13.49
CA LEU A 192 -21.33 -10.06 13.94
C LEU A 192 -20.48 -11.29 13.58
N LEU A 193 -20.96 -12.49 13.91
CA LEU A 193 -20.24 -13.74 13.65
C LEU A 193 -20.09 -14.00 12.16
N LEU A 194 -21.13 -13.76 11.35
CA LEU A 194 -21.06 -13.98 9.91
C LEU A 194 -20.07 -13.01 9.22
N LEU A 195 -20.08 -11.75 9.62
CA LEU A 195 -19.16 -10.75 9.06
C LEU A 195 -17.73 -10.92 9.55
N LEU A 196 -17.55 -11.34 10.81
CA LEU A 196 -16.25 -11.73 11.33
C LEU A 196 -15.72 -12.95 10.58
N PHE A 197 -16.57 -13.97 10.35
CA PHE A 197 -16.21 -15.13 9.53
C PHE A 197 -15.78 -14.70 8.12
N ALA A 198 -16.55 -13.85 7.44
CA ALA A 198 -16.19 -13.37 6.10
C ALA A 198 -14.84 -12.62 6.10
N ALA A 199 -14.60 -11.76 7.10
CA ALA A 199 -13.34 -11.02 7.22
C ALA A 199 -12.15 -11.93 7.52
N LEU A 200 -12.30 -12.91 8.41
CA LEU A 200 -11.24 -13.88 8.72
C LEU A 200 -10.99 -14.84 7.55
N TRP A 201 -12.05 -15.32 6.90
CA TRP A 201 -11.96 -16.17 5.71
C TRP A 201 -11.23 -15.47 4.57
N THR A 202 -11.56 -14.20 4.30
CA THR A 202 -10.83 -13.40 3.29
C THR A 202 -9.39 -13.10 3.67
N THR A 203 -8.95 -13.35 4.90
CA THR A 203 -7.57 -13.08 5.38
C THR A 203 -6.70 -14.36 5.38
N LEU A 204 -7.24 -15.51 4.97
CA LEU A 204 -6.54 -16.80 5.10
C LEU A 204 -5.12 -16.86 4.51
N PRO A 205 -4.82 -16.31 3.32
CA PRO A 205 -3.45 -16.28 2.79
C PRO A 205 -2.43 -15.53 3.69
N MET A 206 -2.90 -14.69 4.62
CA MET A 206 -2.06 -13.94 5.57
C MET A 206 -1.84 -14.70 6.89
N CYS A 207 -2.22 -15.99 6.95
CA CYS A 207 -1.95 -16.84 8.11
C CYS A 207 -0.64 -17.65 7.95
N PHE A 208 0.07 -17.51 6.84
CA PHE A 208 1.39 -18.09 6.67
C PHE A 208 2.44 -17.25 7.42
N PRO A 209 3.58 -17.85 7.81
CA PRO A 209 4.70 -17.10 8.37
C PRO A 209 5.48 -16.28 7.32
N TRP A 210 5.17 -16.47 6.03
CA TRP A 210 5.66 -15.67 4.90
C TRP A 210 4.52 -14.96 4.17
N LEU A 211 4.86 -13.97 3.33
CA LEU A 211 3.91 -13.28 2.46
C LEU A 211 3.99 -13.84 1.03
N PRO A 212 2.87 -14.31 0.44
CA PRO A 212 2.81 -14.63 -0.98
C PRO A 212 2.88 -13.36 -1.84
N SER A 213 3.55 -13.43 -2.99
CA SER A 213 3.78 -12.32 -3.91
C SER A 213 2.51 -11.84 -4.61
N GLY A 214 2.42 -10.54 -4.86
CA GLY A 214 1.36 -9.88 -5.61
C GLY A 214 1.90 -8.66 -6.35
N HIS A 215 1.27 -8.29 -7.47
CA HIS A 215 1.86 -7.38 -8.47
C HIS A 215 2.39 -6.06 -7.90
N ASP A 216 1.59 -5.34 -7.11
CA ASP A 216 1.99 -4.04 -6.55
C ASP A 216 2.51 -4.13 -5.10
N MET A 217 2.72 -5.35 -4.57
CA MET A 217 3.00 -5.53 -3.15
C MET A 217 4.33 -4.90 -2.73
N TYR A 218 5.39 -5.08 -3.53
CA TYR A 218 6.73 -4.55 -3.22
C TYR A 218 6.70 -3.03 -3.01
N PHE A 219 6.02 -2.31 -3.89
CA PHE A 219 5.86 -0.85 -3.80
C PHE A 219 5.12 -0.42 -2.54
N HIS A 220 4.02 -1.10 -2.19
CA HIS A 220 3.25 -0.78 -0.99
C HIS A 220 3.97 -1.16 0.30
N TYR A 221 4.76 -2.22 0.28
CA TYR A 221 5.58 -2.68 1.40
C TYR A 221 6.71 -1.69 1.68
N GLY A 222 7.47 -1.29 0.65
CA GLY A 222 8.53 -0.30 0.76
C GLY A 222 8.03 1.07 1.26
N ARG A 223 6.84 1.50 0.78
CA ARG A 223 6.17 2.73 1.27
C ARG A 223 5.79 2.67 2.74
N LEU A 224 5.20 1.56 3.18
CA LEU A 224 4.83 1.38 4.59
C LEU A 224 6.07 1.49 5.48
N PHE A 225 7.17 0.87 5.05
CA PHE A 225 8.41 0.86 5.79
C PHE A 225 9.06 2.25 5.84
N ASN A 226 9.27 2.88 4.68
CA ASN A 226 9.85 4.23 4.60
C ASN A 226 9.00 5.28 5.32
N LEU A 227 7.67 5.12 5.31
CA LEU A 227 6.80 5.97 6.13
C LEU A 227 7.08 5.76 7.63
N SER A 228 7.33 4.53 8.08
CA SER A 228 7.63 4.24 9.48
C SER A 228 8.96 4.85 9.93
N GLU A 229 9.95 4.88 9.04
CA GLU A 229 11.25 5.50 9.27
C GLU A 229 11.11 7.01 9.46
N GLY A 230 10.43 7.69 8.52
CA GLY A 230 10.25 9.14 8.60
C GLY A 230 9.42 9.63 9.81
N LEU A 231 8.72 8.74 10.53
CA LEU A 231 7.97 9.08 11.73
C LEU A 231 8.91 9.42 12.90
N GLY A 232 8.91 10.71 13.25
CA GLY A 232 9.73 11.27 14.33
C GLY A 232 10.98 11.99 13.83
N GLU A 233 11.32 11.83 12.55
CA GLU A 233 12.49 12.45 11.90
C GLU A 233 12.09 13.68 11.07
N THR A 234 10.88 13.68 10.50
CA THR A 234 10.39 14.78 9.66
C THR A 234 9.05 15.35 10.13
N LEU A 235 8.76 16.58 9.69
CA LEU A 235 7.49 17.28 9.98
C LEU A 235 6.32 16.65 9.20
N LEU A 236 5.30 16.19 9.93
CA LEU A 236 4.07 15.67 9.34
C LEU A 236 3.31 16.71 8.49
N PRO A 237 2.59 16.30 7.43
CA PRO A 237 2.65 14.98 6.81
C PRO A 237 3.97 14.77 6.04
N ILE A 238 4.46 13.53 6.05
CA ILE A 238 5.65 13.10 5.31
C ILE A 238 5.32 13.15 3.81
N ARG A 239 6.17 13.83 3.05
CA ARG A 239 5.96 14.09 1.60
C ARG A 239 7.05 13.49 0.72
N TYR A 240 8.14 13.04 1.30
CA TYR A 240 9.31 12.56 0.59
C TYR A 240 9.98 11.48 1.44
N HIS A 241 10.28 10.34 0.83
CA HIS A 241 10.98 9.24 1.48
C HIS A 241 12.45 9.28 1.07
N ALA A 242 13.31 9.82 1.92
CA ALA A 242 14.70 10.09 1.57
C ALA A 242 15.56 8.83 1.38
N ARG A 243 15.28 7.77 2.16
CA ARG A 243 16.06 6.53 2.17
C ARG A 243 15.57 5.49 1.15
N MET A 244 14.36 5.67 0.62
CA MET A 244 13.82 4.86 -0.47
C MET A 244 14.69 4.93 -1.72
N PHE A 245 14.68 3.85 -2.52
CA PHE A 245 15.50 3.74 -3.72
C PHE A 245 17.00 3.88 -3.43
N ARG A 246 17.51 3.06 -2.48
CA ARG A 246 18.93 3.04 -2.07
C ARG A 246 19.45 4.41 -1.58
N GLY A 247 18.55 5.21 -1.00
CA GLY A 247 18.84 6.55 -0.50
C GLY A 247 18.92 7.67 -1.55
N PHE A 248 18.56 7.41 -2.80
CA PHE A 248 18.37 8.47 -3.80
C PHE A 248 17.08 9.27 -3.57
N GLY A 249 16.17 8.72 -2.77
CA GLY A 249 14.94 9.36 -2.35
C GLY A 249 13.79 9.25 -3.37
N TYR A 250 12.56 9.22 -2.86
CA TYR A 250 11.37 8.98 -3.67
C TYR A 250 10.16 9.83 -3.23
N GLY A 251 9.55 10.54 -4.19
CA GLY A 251 8.48 11.52 -3.99
C GLY A 251 7.05 10.97 -4.11
N ALA A 252 6.85 9.65 -4.05
CA ALA A 252 5.52 9.03 -4.14
C ALA A 252 4.45 9.62 -3.20
N PRO A 253 4.74 10.01 -1.94
CA PRO A 253 3.70 10.51 -1.01
C PRO A 253 2.96 11.77 -1.50
N MET A 254 3.56 12.54 -2.41
CA MET A 254 2.94 13.74 -3.00
C MET A 254 1.85 13.39 -4.01
N LEU A 255 1.89 12.18 -4.58
CA LEU A 255 1.05 11.74 -5.69
C LEU A 255 0.14 10.58 -5.33
N TYR A 256 0.57 9.79 -4.36
CA TYR A 256 -0.15 8.65 -3.83
C TYR A 256 -0.28 8.79 -2.31
N SER A 257 -1.50 9.09 -1.85
CA SER A 257 -1.73 9.29 -0.42
C SER A 257 -1.37 8.05 0.40
N GLU A 258 -0.75 8.31 1.56
CA GLU A 258 -0.33 7.32 2.54
C GLU A 258 -1.18 7.38 3.83
N PHE A 259 -2.28 8.14 3.83
CA PHE A 259 -3.07 8.40 5.02
C PHE A 259 -3.45 7.12 5.80
N PHE A 260 -3.85 6.06 5.10
CA PHE A 260 -4.23 4.79 5.71
C PHE A 260 -3.05 3.90 6.13
N LEU A 261 -1.81 4.23 5.72
CA LEU A 261 -0.60 3.53 6.14
C LEU A 261 -0.07 4.05 7.47
N TYR A 262 -0.30 5.33 7.82
CA TYR A 262 0.19 5.94 9.06
C TYR A 262 -0.06 5.12 10.34
N PRO A 263 -1.25 4.55 10.59
CA PRO A 263 -1.47 3.74 11.79
C PRO A 263 -0.56 2.51 11.85
N PHE A 264 -0.28 1.87 10.70
CA PHE A 264 0.56 0.68 10.62
C PHE A 264 2.04 1.04 10.64
N ALA A 265 2.43 2.12 9.97
CA ALA A 265 3.79 2.68 10.05
C ALA A 265 4.16 3.05 11.50
N LEU A 266 3.22 3.62 12.27
CA LEU A 266 3.43 3.89 13.69
C LEU A 266 3.64 2.60 14.49
N LEU A 267 2.86 1.55 14.23
CA LEU A 267 3.05 0.25 14.88
C LEU A 267 4.39 -0.37 14.51
N CYS A 268 4.83 -0.26 13.26
CA CYS A 268 6.13 -0.71 12.80
C CYS A 268 7.26 -0.01 13.58
N ARG A 269 7.18 1.32 13.67
CA ARG A 269 8.11 2.15 14.47
C ARG A 269 8.09 1.80 15.96
N MET A 270 6.95 1.38 16.52
CA MET A 270 6.83 0.87 17.89
C MET A 270 7.42 -0.53 18.11
N GLY A 271 7.87 -1.20 17.04
CA GLY A 271 8.52 -2.50 17.08
C GLY A 271 7.69 -3.65 16.53
N LEU A 272 6.54 -3.40 15.89
CA LEU A 272 5.83 -4.46 15.16
C LEU A 272 6.63 -4.84 13.91
N SER A 273 6.82 -6.14 13.68
CA SER A 273 7.49 -6.63 12.49
C SER A 273 6.83 -6.11 11.19
N PRO A 274 7.60 -5.80 10.14
CA PRO A 274 7.06 -5.45 8.83
C PRO A 274 6.00 -6.43 8.30
N ILE A 275 6.25 -7.75 8.36
CA ILE A 275 5.27 -8.77 7.98
C ILE A 275 4.02 -8.69 8.86
N GLY A 276 4.21 -8.52 10.16
CA GLY A 276 3.11 -8.36 11.11
C GLY A 276 2.24 -7.12 10.82
N CYS A 277 2.87 -6.01 10.44
CA CYS A 277 2.17 -4.79 10.02
C CYS A 277 1.30 -5.05 8.79
N TRP A 278 1.83 -5.77 7.80
CA TRP A 278 1.09 -6.13 6.59
C TRP A 278 -0.10 -7.05 6.91
N HIS A 279 0.11 -8.12 7.67
CA HIS A 279 -0.95 -9.02 8.12
C HIS A 279 -2.09 -8.27 8.83
N LEU A 280 -1.73 -7.40 9.77
CA LEU A 280 -2.69 -6.59 10.52
C LEU A 280 -3.45 -5.61 9.62
N MET A 281 -2.77 -5.02 8.64
CA MET A 281 -3.37 -4.12 7.67
C MET A 281 -4.43 -4.84 6.83
N ILE A 282 -4.10 -5.99 6.23
CA ILE A 282 -5.04 -6.77 5.43
C ILE A 282 -6.25 -7.23 6.25
N LEU A 283 -6.03 -7.70 7.48
CA LEU A 283 -7.11 -8.03 8.41
C LEU A 283 -8.01 -6.82 8.69
N THR A 284 -7.42 -5.66 8.96
CA THR A 284 -8.14 -4.42 9.26
C THR A 284 -8.98 -3.96 8.07
N VAL A 285 -8.43 -4.06 6.85
CA VAL A 285 -9.14 -3.77 5.60
C VAL A 285 -10.35 -4.68 5.43
N ASN A 286 -10.20 -6.00 5.66
CA ASN A 286 -11.30 -6.96 5.57
C ASN A 286 -12.40 -6.70 6.62
N LEU A 287 -12.02 -6.43 7.88
CA LEU A 287 -12.96 -6.05 8.94
C LEU A 287 -13.68 -4.74 8.64
N ALA A 288 -12.96 -3.74 8.13
CA ALA A 288 -13.51 -2.45 7.75
C ALA A 288 -14.49 -2.58 6.60
N THR A 289 -14.15 -3.33 5.53
CA THR A 289 -15.07 -3.62 4.42
C THR A 289 -16.36 -4.25 4.94
N ALA A 290 -16.28 -5.28 5.79
CA ALA A 290 -17.45 -5.97 6.33
C ALA A 290 -18.33 -5.02 7.19
N ALA A 291 -17.73 -4.27 8.11
CA ALA A 291 -18.45 -3.36 8.99
C ALA A 291 -19.10 -2.19 8.23
N VAL A 292 -18.34 -1.55 7.34
CA VAL A 292 -18.78 -0.37 6.58
C VAL A 292 -19.86 -0.75 5.56
N SER A 293 -19.68 -1.85 4.83
CA SER A 293 -20.68 -2.35 3.89
C SER A 293 -21.97 -2.77 4.60
N TYR A 294 -21.89 -3.43 5.76
CA TYR A 294 -23.08 -3.79 6.55
C TYR A 294 -23.86 -2.57 7.00
N TYR A 295 -23.15 -1.54 7.50
CA TYR A 295 -23.78 -0.27 7.84
C TYR A 295 -24.47 0.34 6.60
N ALA A 296 -23.75 0.52 5.51
CA ALA A 296 -24.26 1.19 4.31
C ALA A 296 -25.46 0.45 3.70
N PHE A 297 -25.34 -0.84 3.43
CA PHE A 297 -26.40 -1.62 2.78
C PHE A 297 -27.61 -1.82 3.67
N SER A 298 -27.45 -1.97 4.98
CA SER A 298 -28.59 -2.07 5.90
C SER A 298 -29.44 -0.79 5.89
N HIS A 299 -28.82 0.37 5.72
CA HIS A 299 -29.52 1.66 5.64
C HIS A 299 -30.10 1.91 4.24
N LEU A 300 -29.34 1.58 3.19
CA LEU A 300 -29.78 1.72 1.80
C LEU A 300 -31.00 0.84 1.50
N CYS A 301 -30.91 -0.44 1.83
CA CYS A 301 -31.97 -1.43 1.64
C CYS A 301 -33.04 -1.38 2.75
N ARG A 302 -32.94 -0.45 3.70
CA ARG A 302 -33.90 -0.29 4.82
C ARG A 302 -34.20 -1.61 5.57
N SER A 303 -33.26 -2.54 5.55
CA SER A 303 -33.43 -3.91 6.03
C SER A 303 -32.09 -4.48 6.45
N ARG A 304 -31.98 -4.81 7.74
CA ARG A 304 -30.75 -5.42 8.30
C ARG A 304 -30.46 -6.81 7.73
N ARG A 305 -31.47 -7.53 7.24
CA ARG A 305 -31.29 -8.85 6.64
C ARG A 305 -30.73 -8.75 5.23
N ILE A 306 -31.32 -7.90 4.40
CA ILE A 306 -30.83 -7.64 3.04
C ILE A 306 -29.42 -7.03 3.10
N GLY A 307 -29.22 -6.07 4.01
CA GLY A 307 -27.89 -5.47 4.24
C GLY A 307 -26.83 -6.47 4.70
N LEU A 308 -27.20 -7.47 5.52
CA LEU A 308 -26.27 -8.55 5.90
C LEU A 308 -25.89 -9.43 4.71
N ILE A 309 -26.86 -9.83 3.89
CA ILE A 309 -26.61 -10.63 2.69
C ILE A 309 -25.71 -9.85 1.72
N ALA A 310 -26.05 -8.59 1.44
CA ALA A 310 -25.25 -7.73 0.54
C ALA A 310 -23.82 -7.54 1.04
N SER A 311 -23.63 -7.31 2.35
CA SER A 311 -22.31 -7.12 2.94
C SER A 311 -21.47 -8.40 2.92
N PHE A 312 -22.09 -9.55 3.17
CA PHE A 312 -21.44 -10.85 3.04
C PHE A 312 -20.99 -11.12 1.59
N LEU A 313 -21.88 -10.92 0.60
CA LEU A 313 -21.54 -11.04 -0.83
C LEU A 313 -20.42 -10.08 -1.25
N TYR A 314 -20.46 -8.84 -0.76
CA TYR A 314 -19.48 -7.80 -1.13
C TYR A 314 -18.09 -8.08 -0.55
N THR A 315 -18.03 -8.48 0.73
CA THR A 315 -16.76 -8.80 1.42
C THR A 315 -16.09 -10.00 0.77
N MET A 316 -16.87 -11.01 0.37
CA MET A 316 -16.40 -12.25 -0.29
C MET A 316 -16.34 -12.14 -1.82
N SER A 317 -16.48 -10.96 -2.41
CA SER A 317 -16.55 -10.82 -3.87
C SER A 317 -15.21 -11.20 -4.54
N MET A 318 -15.27 -11.97 -5.63
CA MET A 318 -14.08 -12.53 -6.27
C MET A 318 -13.12 -11.45 -6.76
N TYR A 319 -13.63 -10.43 -7.45
CA TYR A 319 -12.77 -9.36 -7.95
C TYR A 319 -12.05 -8.62 -6.82
N ARG A 320 -12.71 -8.46 -5.66
CA ARG A 320 -12.06 -7.88 -4.48
C ARG A 320 -10.92 -8.75 -3.98
N LEU A 321 -11.09 -10.07 -3.93
CA LEU A 321 -10.02 -11.01 -3.55
C LEU A 321 -8.85 -10.98 -4.54
N ILE A 322 -9.15 -10.96 -5.84
CA ILE A 322 -8.15 -10.81 -6.90
C ILE A 322 -7.37 -9.51 -6.73
N ASN A 323 -8.07 -8.42 -6.42
CA ASN A 323 -7.45 -7.12 -6.21
C ASN A 323 -6.63 -7.05 -4.92
N LEU A 324 -7.02 -7.81 -3.89
CA LEU A 324 -6.34 -7.91 -2.61
C LEU A 324 -5.04 -8.71 -2.69
N TYR A 325 -5.05 -9.79 -3.47
CA TYR A 325 -3.97 -10.78 -3.49
C TYR A 325 -3.17 -10.72 -4.79
N THR A 326 -3.73 -11.19 -5.91
CA THR A 326 -3.04 -11.20 -7.21
C THR A 326 -2.44 -9.84 -7.56
N ARG A 327 -3.27 -8.79 -7.55
CA ARG A 327 -2.82 -7.45 -7.91
C ARG A 327 -2.09 -6.75 -6.77
N ALA A 328 -2.39 -7.11 -5.52
CA ALA A 328 -1.99 -6.36 -4.33
C ALA A 328 -2.21 -4.83 -4.44
N ALA A 329 -3.22 -4.39 -5.19
CA ALA A 329 -3.48 -2.98 -5.49
C ALA A 329 -4.16 -2.30 -4.29
N LEU A 330 -3.37 -2.02 -3.25
CA LEU A 330 -3.83 -1.65 -1.92
C LEU A 330 -4.73 -0.40 -1.93
N GLY A 331 -4.40 0.61 -2.72
CA GLY A 331 -5.22 1.82 -2.84
C GLY A 331 -6.63 1.53 -3.37
N GLU A 332 -6.73 0.71 -4.43
CA GLU A 332 -8.04 0.33 -5.00
C GLU A 332 -8.85 -0.50 -3.98
N VAL A 333 -8.20 -1.45 -3.29
CA VAL A 333 -8.80 -2.23 -2.21
C VAL A 333 -9.32 -1.33 -1.09
N LEU A 334 -8.54 -0.37 -0.61
CA LEU A 334 -8.95 0.59 0.42
C LEU A 334 -10.15 1.44 -0.06
N ALA A 335 -10.16 1.88 -1.32
CA ALA A 335 -11.27 2.63 -1.89
C ALA A 335 -12.58 1.82 -1.87
N THR A 336 -12.52 0.49 -2.04
CA THR A 336 -13.71 -0.37 -1.97
C THR A 336 -14.38 -0.39 -0.60
N ILE A 337 -13.67 -0.10 0.50
CA ILE A 337 -14.27 0.04 1.84
C ILE A 337 -15.34 1.14 1.81
N PHE A 338 -15.09 2.23 1.08
CA PHE A 338 -15.91 3.44 1.09
C PHE A 338 -16.98 3.48 0.00
N LEU A 339 -16.88 2.65 -1.04
CA LEU A 339 -17.88 2.55 -2.11
C LEU A 339 -19.33 2.33 -1.60
N PRO A 340 -19.59 1.42 -0.64
CA PRO A 340 -20.92 1.30 -0.05
C PRO A 340 -21.41 2.60 0.62
N LEU A 341 -20.52 3.30 1.36
CA LEU A 341 -20.85 4.58 1.98
C LEU A 341 -21.16 5.66 0.96
N LEU A 342 -20.46 5.65 -0.18
CA LEU A 342 -20.73 6.59 -1.26
C LEU A 342 -22.15 6.42 -1.78
N VAL A 343 -22.60 5.19 -2.03
CA VAL A 343 -23.96 4.92 -2.54
C VAL A 343 -25.03 5.45 -1.57
N ILE A 344 -24.90 5.18 -0.26
CA ILE A 344 -25.86 5.70 0.73
C ILE A 344 -25.72 7.22 0.96
N GLY A 345 -24.51 7.77 0.83
CA GLY A 345 -24.23 9.21 0.89
C GLY A 345 -24.95 9.95 -0.24
N MET A 346 -24.78 9.49 -1.48
CA MET A 346 -25.48 10.02 -2.65
C MET A 346 -27.00 9.85 -2.54
N TYR A 347 -27.46 8.70 -2.05
CA TYR A 347 -28.87 8.50 -1.75
C TYR A 347 -29.40 9.57 -0.78
N HIS A 348 -28.69 9.88 0.30
CA HIS A 348 -29.09 10.92 1.25
C HIS A 348 -29.05 12.33 0.66
N LEU A 349 -28.07 12.64 -0.18
CA LEU A 349 -27.94 13.94 -0.84
C LEU A 349 -29.10 14.21 -1.82
N PHE A 350 -29.57 13.22 -2.58
CA PHE A 350 -30.58 13.42 -3.63
C PHE A 350 -32.00 12.95 -3.29
N LEU A 351 -32.14 11.89 -2.50
CA LEU A 351 -33.42 11.22 -2.28
C LEU A 351 -33.81 11.09 -0.80
N GLY A 352 -32.83 11.03 0.10
CA GLY A 352 -33.04 10.77 1.53
C GLY A 352 -32.91 12.01 2.42
N ASN A 353 -32.55 11.77 3.68
CA ASN A 353 -32.32 12.82 4.68
C ASN A 353 -30.99 13.54 4.42
N THR A 354 -31.09 14.74 3.88
CA THR A 354 -29.97 15.60 3.52
C THR A 354 -29.11 16.03 4.72
N LYS A 355 -29.60 15.96 5.97
CA LYS A 355 -28.78 16.23 7.19
C LYS A 355 -27.63 15.23 7.35
N LYS A 356 -27.64 14.11 6.63
CA LYS A 356 -26.58 13.10 6.59
C LYS A 356 -25.57 13.31 5.46
N TRP A 357 -25.44 14.54 4.94
CA TRP A 357 -24.48 14.90 3.89
C TRP A 357 -23.03 14.54 4.23
N TRP A 358 -22.67 14.54 5.53
CA TRP A 358 -21.35 14.13 6.02
C TRP A 358 -20.96 12.70 5.64
N ILE A 359 -21.92 11.80 5.35
CA ILE A 359 -21.62 10.44 4.88
C ILE A 359 -20.96 10.49 3.50
N ALA A 360 -21.41 11.39 2.62
CA ALA A 360 -20.78 11.59 1.32
C ALA A 360 -19.37 12.16 1.48
N VAL A 361 -19.17 13.10 2.41
CA VAL A 361 -17.84 13.66 2.72
C VAL A 361 -16.88 12.58 3.20
N LEU A 362 -17.32 11.74 4.14
CA LEU A 362 -16.52 10.63 4.64
C LEU A 362 -16.19 9.63 3.52
N ALA A 363 -17.16 9.30 2.66
CA ALA A 363 -16.94 8.38 1.55
C ALA A 363 -15.95 8.94 0.53
N PHE A 364 -16.16 10.17 0.05
CA PHE A 364 -15.25 10.79 -0.91
C PHE A 364 -13.86 11.03 -0.35
N THR A 365 -13.76 11.48 0.91
CA THR A 365 -12.46 11.65 1.58
C THR A 365 -11.74 10.31 1.71
N GLY A 366 -12.44 9.27 2.18
CA GLY A 366 -11.86 7.93 2.28
C GLY A 366 -11.39 7.39 0.94
N MET A 367 -12.18 7.54 -0.12
CA MET A 367 -11.78 7.13 -1.47
C MET A 367 -10.60 7.95 -2.00
N PHE A 368 -10.63 9.27 -1.84
CA PHE A 368 -9.58 10.16 -2.33
C PHE A 368 -8.24 9.90 -1.64
N GLN A 369 -8.28 9.61 -0.34
CA GLN A 369 -7.12 9.21 0.47
C GLN A 369 -6.67 7.75 0.24
N SER A 370 -7.41 6.98 -0.57
CA SER A 370 -7.06 5.60 -0.91
C SER A 370 -6.54 5.48 -2.34
N HIS A 371 -7.30 5.99 -3.31
CA HIS A 371 -7.02 5.87 -4.73
C HIS A 371 -7.78 6.93 -5.53
N VAL A 372 -7.04 7.89 -6.09
CA VAL A 372 -7.58 9.02 -6.86
C VAL A 372 -8.37 8.53 -8.07
N ILE A 373 -7.88 7.51 -8.77
CA ILE A 373 -8.49 6.98 -10.00
C ILE A 373 -9.85 6.31 -9.71
N SER A 374 -9.95 5.50 -8.65
CA SER A 374 -11.25 4.95 -8.22
C SER A 374 -12.22 6.05 -7.81
N THR A 375 -11.71 7.16 -7.26
CA THR A 375 -12.53 8.33 -6.90
C THR A 375 -13.09 9.02 -8.13
N GLU A 376 -12.29 9.16 -9.20
CA GLU A 376 -12.72 9.73 -10.48
C GLU A 376 -13.83 8.89 -11.13
N ILE A 377 -13.65 7.57 -11.24
CA ILE A 377 -14.69 6.67 -11.78
C ILE A 377 -15.98 6.78 -10.96
N ALA A 378 -15.85 6.81 -9.63
CA ALA A 378 -16.99 6.95 -8.74
C ALA A 378 -17.71 8.29 -8.89
N LEU A 379 -16.96 9.38 -9.12
CA LEU A 379 -17.52 10.69 -9.44
C LEU A 379 -18.33 10.65 -10.73
N GLY A 380 -17.86 9.92 -11.75
CA GLY A 380 -18.62 9.66 -12.98
C GLY A 380 -20.00 9.03 -12.71
N PHE A 381 -20.05 7.96 -11.92
CA PHE A 381 -21.32 7.36 -11.48
C PHE A 381 -22.20 8.33 -10.65
N CYS A 382 -21.56 9.15 -9.80
CA CYS A 382 -22.26 10.17 -9.02
C CYS A 382 -22.88 11.25 -9.90
N VAL A 383 -22.19 11.68 -10.96
CA VAL A 383 -22.70 12.65 -11.94
C VAL A 383 -23.88 12.05 -12.69
N LEU A 384 -23.79 10.81 -13.18
CA LEU A 384 -24.92 10.12 -13.82
C LEU A 384 -26.14 10.07 -12.90
N PHE A 385 -25.93 9.71 -11.63
CA PHE A 385 -26.99 9.69 -10.62
C PHE A 385 -27.55 11.09 -10.33
N ALA A 386 -26.70 12.13 -10.29
CA ALA A 386 -27.09 13.51 -10.06
C ALA A 386 -27.92 14.08 -11.21
N LEU A 387 -27.50 13.84 -12.47
CA LEU A 387 -28.22 14.25 -13.68
C LEU A 387 -29.61 13.61 -13.74
N TRP A 388 -29.70 12.32 -13.43
CA TRP A 388 -30.99 11.61 -13.36
C TRP A 388 -31.94 12.25 -12.34
N ASN A 389 -31.40 12.67 -11.19
CA ASN A 389 -32.16 13.24 -10.09
C ASN A 389 -32.12 14.77 -10.06
N ILE A 390 -31.75 15.44 -11.16
CA ILE A 390 -31.50 16.89 -11.17
C ILE A 390 -32.72 17.71 -10.76
N ARG A 391 -33.93 17.22 -11.07
CA ARG A 391 -35.19 17.86 -10.67
C ARG A 391 -35.36 17.94 -9.14
N LYS A 392 -34.71 17.04 -8.39
CA LYS A 392 -34.74 17.01 -6.92
C LYS A 392 -33.94 18.14 -6.29
N LEU A 393 -33.02 18.77 -7.02
CA LEU A 393 -32.26 19.93 -6.53
C LEU A 393 -33.14 21.14 -6.19
N LYS A 394 -34.34 21.22 -6.77
CA LYS A 394 -35.34 22.27 -6.49
C LYS A 394 -35.94 22.18 -5.08
N GLU A 395 -35.78 21.03 -4.39
CA GLU A 395 -36.27 20.86 -3.03
C GLU A 395 -35.48 21.74 -2.04
N LYS A 396 -36.19 22.50 -1.19
CA LYS A 396 -35.58 23.50 -0.28
C LYS A 396 -34.46 22.89 0.58
N GLY A 397 -33.29 23.51 0.54
CA GLY A 397 -32.12 23.13 1.35
C GLY A 397 -31.37 21.89 0.88
N ARG A 398 -31.67 21.33 -0.30
CA ARG A 398 -30.91 20.20 -0.87
C ARG A 398 -29.60 20.67 -1.53
N LEU A 399 -29.68 21.63 -2.44
CA LEU A 399 -28.52 22.21 -3.13
C LEU A 399 -27.45 22.74 -2.15
N PRO A 400 -27.78 23.54 -1.11
CA PRO A 400 -26.77 24.01 -0.16
C PRO A 400 -26.01 22.89 0.55
N ARG A 401 -26.65 21.76 0.82
CA ARG A 401 -26.01 20.61 1.49
C ARG A 401 -25.12 19.80 0.56
N ILE A 402 -25.45 19.76 -0.73
CA ILE A 402 -24.58 19.18 -1.76
C ILE A 402 -23.32 20.07 -1.90
N LEU A 403 -23.50 21.39 -1.99
CA LEU A 403 -22.38 22.34 -2.03
C LEU A 403 -21.52 22.26 -0.76
N MET A 404 -22.15 22.18 0.41
CA MET A 404 -21.45 22.00 1.69
C MET A 404 -20.66 20.68 1.72
N ALA A 405 -21.22 19.58 1.18
CA ALA A 405 -20.51 18.32 1.08
C ALA A 405 -19.29 18.44 0.16
N GLY A 406 -19.46 19.00 -1.05
CA GLY A 406 -18.36 19.22 -2.00
C GLY A 406 -17.26 20.10 -1.42
N ALA A 407 -17.61 21.25 -0.85
CA ALA A 407 -16.66 22.17 -0.22
C ALA A 407 -15.94 21.51 0.97
N SER A 408 -16.67 20.82 1.85
CA SER A 408 -16.05 20.13 2.99
C SER A 408 -15.09 19.03 2.55
N THR A 409 -15.43 18.27 1.50
CA THR A 409 -14.53 17.27 0.92
C THR A 409 -13.26 17.94 0.40
N ILE A 410 -13.36 19.01 -0.40
CA ILE A 410 -12.17 19.69 -0.93
C ILE A 410 -11.30 20.22 0.23
N LEU A 411 -11.88 21.00 1.14
CA LEU A 411 -11.15 21.61 2.25
C LEU A 411 -10.46 20.58 3.15
N LEU A 412 -11.13 19.46 3.43
CA LEU A 412 -10.58 18.36 4.23
C LEU A 412 -9.41 17.64 3.56
N ASN A 413 -9.31 17.71 2.22
CA ASN A 413 -8.29 17.03 1.44
C ASN A 413 -7.22 17.99 0.88
N LEU A 414 -7.27 19.29 1.15
CA LEU A 414 -6.30 20.28 0.64
C LEU A 414 -4.84 19.94 1.00
N TRP A 415 -4.59 19.33 2.15
CA TRP A 415 -3.26 18.87 2.56
C TRP A 415 -2.57 17.95 1.54
N PHE A 416 -3.37 17.17 0.79
CA PHE A 416 -2.93 16.27 -0.27
C PHE A 416 -3.21 16.81 -1.68
N ILE A 417 -4.34 17.49 -1.89
CA ILE A 417 -4.71 18.07 -3.20
C ILE A 417 -3.66 19.09 -3.67
N LEU A 418 -3.15 19.95 -2.78
CA LEU A 418 -2.20 21.00 -3.17
C LEU A 418 -0.86 20.41 -3.65
N PRO A 419 -0.18 19.51 -2.90
CA PRO A 419 1.00 18.81 -3.41
C PRO A 419 0.73 18.02 -4.68
N PHE A 420 -0.39 17.30 -4.74
CA PHE A 420 -0.77 16.49 -5.90
C PHE A 420 -0.88 17.35 -7.17
N LEU A 421 -1.65 18.45 -7.13
CA LEU A 421 -1.83 19.33 -8.28
C LEU A 421 -0.56 20.05 -8.68
N ASP A 422 0.29 20.42 -7.71
CA ASP A 422 1.58 21.04 -8.01
C ASP A 422 2.52 20.06 -8.72
N HIS A 423 2.56 18.79 -8.28
CA HIS A 423 3.43 17.77 -8.88
C HIS A 423 2.94 17.27 -10.24
N MET A 424 1.63 17.31 -10.49
CA MET A 424 1.04 16.97 -11.80
C MET A 424 1.53 17.85 -12.96
N ARG A 425 2.26 18.94 -12.70
CA ARG A 425 2.87 19.78 -13.74
C ARG A 425 4.20 19.25 -14.28
N TYR A 426 4.83 18.28 -13.61
CA TYR A 426 6.11 17.71 -14.03
C TYR A 426 5.90 16.43 -14.84
N ALA A 427 6.77 16.21 -15.82
CA ALA A 427 6.72 15.03 -16.69
C ALA A 427 7.24 13.79 -15.94
N MET A 428 6.33 12.98 -15.42
CA MET A 428 6.67 11.77 -14.66
C MET A 428 6.47 10.50 -15.49
N PHE A 429 7.15 9.41 -15.12
CA PHE A 429 7.01 8.12 -15.81
C PHE A 429 5.57 7.60 -15.81
N VAL A 430 4.83 7.73 -14.70
CA VAL A 430 3.41 7.35 -14.62
C VAL A 430 2.53 8.08 -15.64
N LEU A 431 2.92 9.28 -16.05
CA LEU A 431 2.19 10.08 -17.04
C LEU A 431 2.55 9.72 -18.48
N GLY A 432 3.72 9.10 -18.71
CA GLY A 432 4.15 8.56 -20.01
C GLY A 432 3.86 7.07 -20.18
N ASP A 433 3.29 6.41 -19.17
CA ASP A 433 2.93 5.00 -19.20
C ASP A 433 1.74 4.77 -20.14
N GLU A 434 2.03 4.41 -21.39
CA GLU A 434 1.08 4.20 -22.49
C GLU A 434 0.16 2.98 -22.32
N ARG A 435 0.01 2.43 -21.10
CA ARG A 435 -0.96 1.36 -20.81
C ARG A 435 -2.37 1.83 -21.15
N ASN A 436 -2.76 1.52 -22.38
CA ASN A 436 -3.97 2.02 -22.99
C ASN A 436 -5.18 1.22 -22.52
N LEU A 437 -6.20 1.92 -22.03
CA LEU A 437 -7.47 1.35 -21.55
C LEU A 437 -8.10 0.35 -22.54
N TYR A 438 -7.95 0.60 -23.84
CA TYR A 438 -8.35 -0.30 -24.91
C TYR A 438 -7.57 -1.63 -24.90
N ALA A 439 -6.25 -1.59 -24.74
CA ALA A 439 -5.37 -2.76 -24.76
C ALA A 439 -5.56 -3.66 -23.53
N TYR A 440 -5.90 -3.07 -22.38
CA TYR A 440 -6.14 -3.76 -21.11
C TYR A 440 -7.63 -3.92 -20.78
N SER A 441 -8.44 -4.19 -21.81
CA SER A 441 -9.86 -4.51 -21.66
C SER A 441 -10.09 -6.01 -21.45
N VAL A 442 -11.20 -6.37 -20.80
CA VAL A 442 -11.45 -7.74 -20.30
C VAL A 442 -12.43 -8.48 -21.22
N TYR A 443 -12.19 -9.76 -21.49
CA TYR A 443 -13.15 -10.57 -22.25
C TYR A 443 -14.35 -10.96 -21.38
N PRO A 444 -15.60 -10.87 -21.87
CA PRO A 444 -16.77 -11.19 -21.04
C PRO A 444 -16.83 -12.61 -20.48
N ALA A 445 -16.14 -13.57 -21.11
CA ALA A 445 -16.00 -14.92 -20.57
C ALA A 445 -15.29 -14.94 -19.20
N GLN A 446 -14.42 -13.95 -18.92
CA GLN A 446 -13.66 -13.84 -17.68
C GLN A 446 -14.50 -13.31 -16.50
N PHE A 447 -15.57 -12.54 -16.76
CA PHE A 447 -16.33 -11.88 -15.70
C PHE A 447 -16.97 -12.84 -14.70
N PHE A 448 -17.27 -14.07 -15.14
CA PHE A 448 -17.90 -15.09 -14.30
C PHE A 448 -17.18 -16.42 -14.39
N ASP A 449 -15.92 -16.41 -14.81
CA ASP A 449 -15.09 -17.61 -14.86
C ASP A 449 -14.98 -18.22 -13.46
N MET A 450 -15.28 -19.51 -13.39
CA MET A 450 -15.28 -20.31 -12.17
C MET A 450 -13.96 -21.07 -12.00
N SER A 451 -13.21 -21.25 -13.09
CA SER A 451 -11.92 -21.92 -13.04
C SER A 451 -10.92 -21.11 -12.22
N LEU A 452 -10.98 -19.76 -12.35
CA LEU A 452 -10.12 -18.81 -11.64
C LEU A 452 -8.63 -19.17 -11.82
N ASN A 453 -8.30 -19.73 -12.99
CA ASN A 453 -6.98 -20.25 -13.30
C ASN A 453 -5.94 -19.11 -13.29
N ASN A 454 -4.69 -19.49 -13.00
CA ASN A 454 -3.52 -18.61 -13.06
C ASN A 454 -3.61 -17.35 -12.17
N PRO A 455 -3.99 -17.48 -10.88
CA PRO A 455 -4.17 -16.34 -9.99
C PRO A 455 -2.87 -15.60 -9.65
N ALA A 456 -1.69 -16.12 -9.98
CA ALA A 456 -0.41 -15.44 -9.76
C ALA A 456 0.21 -14.85 -11.05
N MET A 457 -0.43 -15.03 -12.22
CA MET A 457 0.09 -14.52 -13.50
C MET A 457 -0.23 -13.04 -13.72
N ASP A 458 0.29 -12.47 -14.81
CA ASP A 458 0.07 -11.07 -15.18
C ASP A 458 -1.23 -10.82 -15.96
N SER A 459 -1.59 -9.55 -16.08
CA SER A 459 -2.62 -9.11 -17.02
C SER A 459 -2.07 -9.07 -18.45
N LEU A 460 -2.59 -9.95 -19.31
CA LEU A 460 -2.22 -10.00 -20.72
C LEU A 460 -3.09 -9.12 -21.63
N GLY A 461 -4.04 -8.38 -21.05
CA GLY A 461 -4.98 -7.55 -21.80
C GLY A 461 -5.67 -8.32 -22.93
N ARG A 462 -5.66 -7.75 -24.14
CA ARG A 462 -6.26 -8.36 -25.34
C ARG A 462 -5.39 -9.39 -26.05
N THR A 463 -4.15 -9.63 -25.61
CA THR A 463 -3.23 -10.52 -26.31
C THR A 463 -3.60 -11.99 -26.15
N SER A 464 -3.98 -12.41 -24.94
CA SER A 464 -4.39 -13.79 -24.65
C SER A 464 -5.31 -13.84 -23.43
N PHE A 465 -6.36 -14.67 -23.53
CA PHE A 465 -7.13 -15.11 -22.35
C PHE A 465 -6.41 -16.25 -21.60
N ALA A 466 -5.73 -17.14 -22.33
CA ALA A 466 -4.97 -18.22 -21.72
C ALA A 466 -3.77 -17.65 -20.95
N ASN A 467 -3.53 -18.18 -19.74
CA ASN A 467 -2.45 -17.76 -18.84
C ASN A 467 -2.52 -16.31 -18.34
N SER A 468 -3.63 -15.60 -18.58
CA SER A 468 -3.88 -14.31 -17.93
C SER A 468 -4.41 -14.53 -16.52
N MET A 469 -4.13 -13.58 -15.63
CA MET A 469 -4.80 -13.50 -14.34
C MET A 469 -6.33 -13.45 -14.45
N PRO A 470 -7.08 -13.89 -13.42
CA PRO A 470 -8.53 -13.87 -13.43
C PRO A 470 -9.10 -12.43 -13.30
N PHE A 471 -10.28 -12.20 -13.89
CA PHE A 471 -11.04 -10.93 -13.80
C PHE A 471 -12.50 -11.14 -13.37
N SER A 472 -12.77 -12.21 -12.62
CA SER A 472 -14.12 -12.63 -12.28
C SER A 472 -14.73 -11.78 -11.16
N VAL A 473 -15.97 -11.32 -11.34
CA VAL A 473 -16.81 -10.77 -10.25
C VAL A 473 -17.53 -11.87 -9.48
N GLY A 474 -17.47 -13.12 -9.97
CA GLY A 474 -17.99 -14.31 -9.31
C GLY A 474 -19.36 -14.75 -9.81
N LEU A 475 -19.52 -16.06 -10.03
CA LEU A 475 -20.74 -16.67 -10.58
C LEU A 475 -21.99 -16.42 -9.74
N ILE A 476 -21.85 -16.22 -8.42
CA ILE A 476 -22.99 -15.94 -7.53
C ILE A 476 -23.65 -14.61 -7.87
N LEU A 477 -22.87 -13.62 -8.30
CA LEU A 477 -23.41 -12.35 -8.74
C LEU A 477 -24.16 -12.49 -10.07
N LEU A 478 -23.70 -13.37 -10.98
CA LEU A 478 -24.46 -13.73 -12.18
C LEU A 478 -25.78 -14.42 -11.81
N ALA A 479 -25.71 -15.49 -11.01
CA ALA A 479 -26.88 -16.26 -10.61
C ALA A 479 -27.91 -15.37 -9.88
N GLY A 480 -27.47 -14.54 -8.94
CA GLY A 480 -28.33 -13.58 -8.25
C GLY A 480 -28.94 -12.53 -9.17
N SER A 481 -28.20 -12.06 -10.19
CA SER A 481 -28.71 -11.14 -11.21
C SER A 481 -29.78 -11.80 -12.10
N LEU A 482 -29.57 -13.04 -12.52
CA LEU A 482 -30.56 -13.83 -13.26
C LEU A 482 -31.81 -14.10 -12.42
N LEU A 483 -31.66 -14.48 -11.14
CA LEU A 483 -32.77 -14.64 -10.21
C LEU A 483 -33.55 -13.33 -10.02
N PHE A 484 -32.87 -12.18 -9.99
CA PHE A 484 -33.52 -10.88 -9.92
C PHE A 484 -34.31 -10.55 -11.20
N LEU A 485 -33.77 -10.87 -12.38
CA LEU A 485 -34.49 -10.73 -13.65
C LEU A 485 -35.75 -11.58 -13.65
N LEU A 486 -35.68 -12.84 -13.21
CA LEU A 486 -36.85 -13.71 -13.06
C LEU A 486 -37.88 -13.12 -12.08
N LEU A 487 -37.44 -12.48 -10.99
CA LEU A 487 -38.33 -11.78 -10.06
C LEU A 487 -39.06 -10.59 -10.71
N CYS A 488 -38.43 -9.90 -11.66
CA CYS A 488 -39.05 -8.78 -12.38
C CYS A 488 -40.24 -9.21 -13.25
N PHE A 489 -40.30 -10.47 -13.67
CA PHE A 489 -41.39 -11.02 -14.48
C PHE A 489 -42.50 -11.69 -13.66
N ARG A 490 -42.34 -11.80 -12.34
CA ARG A 490 -43.39 -12.36 -11.47
C ARG A 490 -44.55 -11.39 -11.29
N LYS A 491 -45.77 -11.93 -11.22
CA LYS A 491 -47.00 -11.17 -10.93
C LYS A 491 -46.96 -10.50 -9.55
N GLU A 492 -46.48 -11.22 -8.54
CA GLU A 492 -46.31 -10.68 -7.19
C GLU A 492 -44.86 -10.25 -6.98
N GLN A 493 -44.66 -8.93 -7.00
CA GLN A 493 -43.34 -8.32 -6.85
C GLN A 493 -43.11 -7.83 -5.41
N PRO A 494 -41.84 -7.74 -4.98
CA PRO A 494 -41.44 -6.97 -3.80
C PRO A 494 -41.96 -5.53 -3.83
N ASP A 495 -41.77 -4.81 -2.72
CA ASP A 495 -42.11 -3.39 -2.66
C ASP A 495 -41.42 -2.59 -3.79
N ARG A 496 -42.11 -1.56 -4.25
CA ARG A 496 -41.68 -0.72 -5.38
C ARG A 496 -40.29 -0.12 -5.17
N PHE A 497 -39.92 0.17 -3.91
CA PHE A 497 -38.61 0.72 -3.59
C PHE A 497 -37.50 -0.30 -3.86
N HIS A 498 -37.60 -1.51 -3.31
CA HIS A 498 -36.63 -2.57 -3.55
C HIS A 498 -36.57 -3.01 -5.00
N MET A 499 -37.72 -3.08 -5.69
CA MET A 499 -37.75 -3.41 -7.11
C MET A 499 -37.02 -2.36 -7.95
N ASN A 500 -37.26 -1.07 -7.68
CA ASN A 500 -36.53 0.00 -8.36
C ASN A 500 -35.04 -0.04 -8.02
N LEU A 501 -34.69 -0.17 -6.74
CA LEU A 501 -33.29 -0.24 -6.30
C LEU A 501 -32.54 -1.37 -7.02
N GLY A 502 -33.10 -2.57 -7.07
CA GLY A 502 -32.48 -3.71 -7.76
C GLY A 502 -32.38 -3.51 -9.27
N LYS A 503 -33.37 -2.89 -9.93
CA LYS A 503 -33.29 -2.54 -11.37
C LYS A 503 -32.17 -1.52 -11.63
N TRP A 504 -32.05 -0.50 -10.79
CA TRP A 504 -30.99 0.50 -10.88
C TRP A 504 -29.61 -0.11 -10.71
N CYS A 505 -29.42 -0.89 -9.65
CA CYS A 505 -28.16 -1.57 -9.40
C CYS A 505 -27.84 -2.60 -10.49
N LEU A 506 -28.83 -3.34 -11.00
CA LEU A 506 -28.60 -4.25 -12.13
C LEU A 506 -28.12 -3.50 -13.37
N GLY A 507 -28.77 -2.40 -13.74
CA GLY A 507 -28.36 -1.59 -14.89
C GLY A 507 -26.96 -0.99 -14.74
N LEU A 508 -26.62 -0.43 -13.58
CA LEU A 508 -25.29 0.11 -13.30
C LEU A 508 -24.21 -0.97 -13.22
N GLY A 509 -24.55 -2.15 -12.70
CA GLY A 509 -23.65 -3.30 -12.67
C GLY A 509 -23.34 -3.83 -14.07
N ILE A 510 -24.36 -3.96 -14.93
CA ILE A 510 -24.18 -4.32 -16.35
C ILE A 510 -23.38 -3.25 -17.09
N LEU A 511 -23.67 -1.97 -16.85
CA LEU A 511 -22.89 -0.87 -17.43
C LEU A 511 -21.41 -0.93 -17.02
N SER A 512 -21.13 -1.27 -15.75
CA SER A 512 -19.76 -1.43 -15.25
C SER A 512 -19.03 -2.60 -15.92
N LEU A 513 -19.72 -3.76 -16.08
CA LEU A 513 -19.17 -4.89 -16.83
C LEU A 513 -18.94 -4.52 -18.30
N TYR A 514 -19.89 -3.84 -18.92
CA TYR A 514 -19.76 -3.38 -20.31
C TYR A 514 -18.56 -2.44 -20.44
N ALA A 515 -18.41 -1.44 -19.55
CA ALA A 515 -17.27 -0.52 -19.52
C ALA A 515 -15.92 -1.23 -19.30
N SER A 516 -15.88 -2.34 -18.56
CA SER A 516 -14.66 -3.14 -18.42
C SER A 516 -14.33 -4.01 -19.64
N SER A 517 -15.28 -4.20 -20.56
CA SER A 517 -15.18 -5.20 -21.61
C SER A 517 -14.45 -4.71 -22.87
N VAL A 518 -13.90 -5.66 -23.63
CA VAL A 518 -13.36 -5.42 -24.99
C VAL A 518 -14.38 -4.84 -25.97
N TYR A 519 -15.68 -4.89 -25.65
CA TYR A 519 -16.77 -4.39 -26.51
C TYR A 519 -17.15 -2.94 -26.20
N PHE A 520 -16.60 -2.34 -25.14
CA PHE A 520 -16.76 -0.91 -24.92
C PHE A 520 -15.91 -0.14 -25.94
N PRO A 521 -16.42 0.96 -26.53
CA PRO A 521 -15.72 1.68 -27.58
C PRO A 521 -14.58 2.57 -27.05
N TRP A 522 -13.70 2.04 -26.19
CA TRP A 522 -12.57 2.78 -25.62
C TRP A 522 -11.65 3.34 -26.69
N GLU A 523 -11.39 2.59 -27.77
CA GLU A 523 -10.61 3.08 -28.91
C GLU A 523 -11.21 4.34 -29.51
N ALA A 524 -12.53 4.36 -29.76
CA ALA A 524 -13.20 5.52 -30.33
C ALA A 524 -13.22 6.71 -29.36
N ILE A 525 -13.36 6.44 -28.05
CA ILE A 525 -13.33 7.47 -27.00
C ILE A 525 -11.94 8.10 -26.91
N GLN A 526 -10.88 7.29 -26.93
CA GLN A 526 -9.50 7.74 -26.80
C GLN A 526 -8.98 8.46 -28.05
N ARG A 527 -9.62 8.27 -29.21
CA ARG A 527 -9.37 9.11 -30.40
C ARG A 527 -9.85 10.56 -30.23
N VAL A 528 -10.76 10.84 -29.30
CA VAL A 528 -11.26 12.19 -29.02
C VAL A 528 -10.40 12.82 -27.93
N ALA A 529 -9.58 13.83 -28.28
CA ALA A 529 -8.60 14.42 -27.37
C ALA A 529 -9.15 14.77 -25.97
N ILE A 530 -10.30 15.46 -25.91
CA ILE A 530 -10.91 15.87 -24.62
C ILE A 530 -11.32 14.66 -23.77
N LEU A 531 -11.80 13.58 -24.40
CA LEU A 531 -12.20 12.37 -23.68
C LEU A 531 -10.99 11.52 -23.30
N ASN A 532 -9.94 11.54 -24.13
CA ASN A 532 -8.69 10.84 -23.85
C ASN A 532 -8.02 11.36 -22.58
N LEU A 533 -8.07 12.67 -22.32
CA LEU A 533 -7.56 13.30 -21.09
C LEU A 533 -8.08 12.65 -19.80
N PHE A 534 -9.28 12.05 -19.84
CA PHE A 534 -9.88 11.32 -18.72
C PHE A 534 -9.71 9.81 -18.86
N ALA A 535 -9.90 9.26 -20.06
CA ALA A 535 -9.85 7.82 -20.30
C ALA A 535 -8.45 7.22 -20.09
N GLU A 536 -7.40 7.93 -20.50
CA GLU A 536 -6.01 7.48 -20.38
C GLU A 536 -5.60 7.28 -18.91
N LYS A 537 -6.03 8.18 -18.03
CA LYS A 537 -5.74 8.10 -16.58
C LYS A 537 -6.36 6.88 -15.90
N ILE A 538 -7.37 6.25 -16.53
CA ILE A 538 -7.98 5.03 -15.99
C ILE A 538 -7.05 3.81 -16.20
N GLN A 539 -6.13 3.80 -17.16
CA GLN A 539 -5.14 2.73 -17.47
C GLN A 539 -5.70 1.31 -17.72
N PHE A 540 -6.50 0.75 -16.80
CA PHE A 540 -7.07 -0.60 -16.86
C PHE A 540 -8.60 -0.58 -16.82
N ALA A 541 -9.24 -1.22 -17.79
CA ALA A 541 -10.71 -1.30 -17.82
C ALA A 541 -11.25 -2.19 -16.69
N SER A 542 -10.41 -3.06 -16.13
CA SER A 542 -10.73 -3.86 -14.95
C SER A 542 -11.08 -3.01 -13.71
N ARG A 543 -10.65 -1.73 -13.63
CA ARG A 543 -11.01 -0.79 -12.55
C ARG A 543 -12.51 -0.48 -12.44
N PHE A 544 -13.32 -0.89 -13.41
CA PHE A 544 -14.79 -0.84 -13.33
C PHE A 544 -15.41 -2.05 -12.60
N LEU A 545 -14.67 -3.15 -12.41
CA LEU A 545 -15.17 -4.39 -11.80
C LEU A 545 -15.52 -4.25 -10.30
N PRO A 546 -14.87 -3.42 -9.45
CA PRO A 546 -15.35 -3.17 -8.09
C PRO A 546 -16.75 -2.58 -8.04
N PHE A 547 -17.09 -1.71 -9.01
CA PHE A 547 -18.42 -1.12 -9.15
C PHE A 547 -19.43 -2.17 -9.62
N ALA A 548 -19.04 -3.06 -10.54
CA ALA A 548 -19.86 -4.21 -10.92
C ALA A 548 -20.17 -5.09 -9.69
N SER A 549 -19.15 -5.47 -8.91
CA SER A 549 -19.34 -6.27 -7.68
C SER A 549 -20.24 -5.57 -6.65
N LEU A 550 -20.10 -4.25 -6.49
CA LEU A 550 -20.94 -3.44 -5.60
C LEU A 550 -22.42 -3.50 -6.01
N PHE A 551 -22.72 -3.13 -7.25
CA PHE A 551 -24.11 -3.02 -7.71
C PHE A 551 -24.77 -4.39 -7.89
N LEU A 552 -24.08 -5.36 -8.50
CA LEU A 552 -24.61 -6.71 -8.66
C LEU A 552 -24.74 -7.43 -7.31
N GLY A 553 -23.91 -7.11 -6.32
CA GLY A 553 -24.04 -7.58 -4.94
C GLY A 553 -25.35 -7.14 -4.30
N ILE A 554 -25.74 -5.87 -4.45
CA ILE A 554 -27.03 -5.35 -3.98
C ILE A 554 -28.19 -6.07 -4.69
N THR A 555 -28.14 -6.18 -6.01
CA THR A 555 -29.17 -6.86 -6.81
C THR A 555 -29.34 -8.33 -6.38
N SER A 556 -28.23 -9.05 -6.25
CA SER A 556 -28.20 -10.45 -5.81
C SER A 556 -28.76 -10.61 -4.40
N SER A 557 -28.47 -9.69 -3.48
CA SER A 557 -29.00 -9.73 -2.12
C SER A 557 -30.53 -9.59 -2.08
N LEU A 558 -31.10 -8.75 -2.94
CA LEU A 558 -32.55 -8.59 -3.08
C LEU A 558 -33.17 -9.86 -3.66
N ALA A 559 -32.51 -10.47 -4.66
CA ALA A 559 -32.96 -11.72 -5.25
C ALA A 559 -33.00 -12.84 -4.20
N ILE A 560 -31.89 -13.08 -3.49
CA ILE A 560 -31.80 -14.12 -2.46
C ILE A 560 -32.87 -13.94 -1.38
N TYR A 561 -33.16 -12.70 -0.98
CA TYR A 561 -34.13 -12.42 0.06
C TYR A 561 -35.60 -12.58 -0.38
N TYR A 562 -35.92 -12.26 -1.64
CA TYR A 562 -37.30 -12.22 -2.15
C TYR A 562 -37.69 -13.38 -3.06
N PHE A 563 -36.73 -14.17 -3.58
CA PHE A 563 -37.03 -15.21 -4.57
C PHE A 563 -37.96 -16.29 -4.05
N PHE A 564 -37.77 -16.78 -2.83
CA PHE A 564 -38.71 -17.71 -2.19
C PHE A 564 -39.64 -16.98 -1.22
N ARG A 565 -40.83 -17.52 -0.95
CA ARG A 565 -41.74 -16.98 0.08
C ARG A 565 -41.51 -17.63 1.44
N SER A 566 -41.34 -18.96 1.47
CA SER A 566 -41.06 -19.70 2.70
C SER A 566 -39.76 -19.22 3.34
N ARG A 567 -39.77 -19.15 4.67
CA ARG A 567 -38.58 -18.82 5.45
C ARG A 567 -37.51 -19.90 5.32
N GLU A 568 -37.88 -21.19 5.34
CA GLU A 568 -36.91 -22.29 5.20
C GLU A 568 -36.22 -22.21 3.84
N GLN A 569 -36.97 -21.99 2.76
CA GLN A 569 -36.42 -21.91 1.41
C GLN A 569 -35.47 -20.72 1.22
N LYS A 570 -35.76 -19.56 1.82
CA LYS A 570 -34.84 -18.41 1.84
C LYS A 570 -33.54 -18.73 2.57
N GLN A 571 -33.65 -19.40 3.72
CA GLN A 571 -32.49 -19.79 4.52
C GLN A 571 -31.65 -20.83 3.78
N LEU A 572 -32.28 -21.79 3.11
CA LEU A 572 -31.61 -22.78 2.28
C LEU A 572 -30.89 -22.12 1.09
N LEU A 573 -31.55 -21.22 0.36
CA LEU A 573 -30.92 -20.50 -0.75
C LEU A 573 -29.71 -19.68 -0.27
N PHE A 574 -29.85 -18.96 0.85
CA PHE A 574 -28.74 -18.23 1.45
C PHE A 574 -27.60 -19.16 1.87
N LEU A 575 -27.90 -20.32 2.46
CA LEU A 575 -26.90 -21.32 2.84
C LEU A 575 -26.16 -21.87 1.63
N ILE A 576 -26.87 -22.22 0.55
CA ILE A 576 -26.27 -22.71 -0.70
C ILE A 576 -25.35 -21.64 -1.30
N CYS A 577 -25.81 -20.38 -1.38
CA CYS A 577 -24.96 -19.27 -1.83
C CYS A 577 -23.74 -19.09 -0.92
N GLY A 578 -23.89 -19.26 0.40
CA GLY A 578 -22.80 -19.16 1.36
C GLY A 578 -21.75 -20.26 1.18
N ILE A 579 -22.18 -21.51 1.08
CA ILE A 579 -21.28 -22.66 0.84
C ILE A 579 -20.53 -22.47 -0.48
N PHE A 580 -21.24 -22.05 -1.52
CA PHE A 580 -20.61 -21.85 -2.83
C PHE A 580 -19.64 -20.65 -2.84
N LEU A 581 -19.93 -19.57 -2.11
CA LEU A 581 -18.97 -18.46 -1.89
C LEU A 581 -17.71 -18.95 -1.18
N VAL A 582 -17.87 -19.70 -0.09
CA VAL A 582 -16.75 -20.26 0.69
C VAL A 582 -15.91 -21.19 -0.19
N TYR A 583 -16.54 -22.07 -0.96
CA TYR A 583 -15.84 -22.95 -1.89
C TYR A 583 -15.07 -22.18 -2.97
N THR A 584 -15.72 -21.27 -3.69
CA THR A 584 -15.07 -20.53 -4.79
C THR A 584 -13.95 -19.62 -4.31
N SER A 585 -14.12 -18.98 -3.14
CA SER A 585 -13.09 -18.10 -2.59
C SER A 585 -11.95 -18.88 -1.97
N GLY A 586 -12.25 -20.00 -1.30
CA GLY A 586 -11.26 -20.94 -0.80
C GLY A 586 -10.43 -21.55 -1.91
N LYS A 587 -11.06 -21.96 -3.02
CA LYS A 587 -10.36 -22.44 -4.21
C LYS A 587 -9.40 -21.37 -4.74
N TYR A 588 -9.87 -20.15 -4.98
CA TYR A 588 -9.01 -19.06 -5.46
C TYR A 588 -7.83 -18.80 -4.51
N MET A 589 -8.07 -18.68 -3.20
CA MET A 589 -7.02 -18.42 -2.22
C MET A 589 -6.02 -19.59 -2.14
N SER A 590 -6.50 -20.83 -2.25
CA SER A 590 -5.65 -22.02 -2.34
C SER A 590 -4.80 -22.00 -3.60
N ASP A 591 -5.40 -21.79 -4.78
CA ASP A 591 -4.68 -21.75 -6.05
C ASP A 591 -3.66 -20.61 -6.07
N TYR A 592 -4.00 -19.43 -5.53
CA TYR A 592 -3.08 -18.31 -5.34
C TYR A 592 -1.92 -18.69 -4.43
N SER A 593 -2.19 -19.24 -3.25
CA SER A 593 -1.14 -19.60 -2.28
C SER A 593 -0.20 -20.69 -2.78
N ASN A 594 -0.65 -21.55 -3.72
CA ASN A 594 0.19 -22.59 -4.32
C ASN A 594 0.95 -22.13 -5.58
N SER A 595 0.58 -20.99 -6.18
CA SER A 595 1.19 -20.51 -7.42
C SER A 595 1.95 -19.20 -7.28
N ALA A 596 1.67 -18.42 -6.25
CA ALA A 596 2.41 -17.20 -5.94
C ALA A 596 3.78 -17.55 -5.35
N GLU A 597 4.80 -16.83 -5.81
CA GLU A 597 6.14 -16.90 -5.21
C GLU A 597 6.15 -16.37 -3.78
N ASN A 598 7.13 -16.77 -3.00
CA ASN A 598 7.34 -16.20 -1.67
C ASN A 598 7.97 -14.81 -1.84
N PHE A 599 7.29 -13.79 -1.35
CA PHE A 599 7.78 -12.41 -1.42
C PHE A 599 8.74 -12.11 -0.27
N VAL A 600 8.31 -12.31 0.97
CA VAL A 600 9.18 -12.21 2.15
C VAL A 600 8.85 -13.29 3.17
N GLY A 601 9.87 -13.82 3.82
CA GLY A 601 9.76 -14.63 5.03
C GLY A 601 10.12 -13.81 6.27
N TRP A 602 9.96 -14.41 7.45
CA TRP A 602 10.34 -13.75 8.70
C TRP A 602 11.79 -13.26 8.69
N ASP A 603 12.67 -14.07 8.12
CA ASP A 603 14.10 -13.81 8.07
C ASP A 603 14.44 -12.74 7.03
N THR A 604 13.69 -12.64 5.93
CA THR A 604 13.93 -11.73 4.80
C THR A 604 13.01 -10.52 4.76
N GLN A 605 12.26 -10.25 5.82
CA GLN A 605 11.21 -9.22 5.86
C GLN A 605 11.67 -7.78 5.59
N MET A 606 12.98 -7.52 5.58
CA MET A 606 13.57 -6.21 5.31
C MET A 606 14.04 -6.03 3.86
N GLU A 607 14.18 -7.09 3.06
CA GLU A 607 14.79 -7.02 1.72
C GLU A 607 14.07 -6.06 0.77
N HIS A 608 12.74 -6.04 0.83
CA HIS A 608 11.91 -5.16 0.00
C HIS A 608 11.51 -3.84 0.70
N SER A 609 12.23 -3.44 1.76
CA SER A 609 11.93 -2.22 2.52
C SER A 609 12.20 -0.93 1.73
N GLN A 610 13.09 -0.98 0.74
CA GLN A 610 13.51 0.18 -0.08
C GLN A 610 13.03 0.13 -1.53
N ASP A 611 12.24 -0.88 -1.88
CA ASP A 611 11.72 -1.11 -3.23
C ASP A 611 10.69 -0.07 -3.67
N THR A 612 10.69 0.24 -4.96
CA THR A 612 9.81 1.24 -5.58
C THR A 612 9.34 0.79 -6.96
N ASP A 613 8.17 1.28 -7.38
CA ASP A 613 7.63 1.07 -8.73
C ASP A 613 8.26 1.99 -9.78
N THR A 614 9.10 2.95 -9.38
CA THR A 614 9.77 3.98 -10.23
C THR A 614 8.82 4.90 -11.01
N LEU A 615 7.51 4.70 -10.91
CA LEU A 615 6.49 5.42 -11.68
C LEU A 615 6.42 6.92 -11.34
N TYR A 616 6.82 7.31 -10.12
CA TYR A 616 6.76 8.69 -9.63
C TYR A 616 8.09 9.46 -9.79
N LEU A 617 9.05 8.90 -10.54
CA LEU A 617 10.25 9.63 -10.94
C LEU A 617 9.92 10.73 -11.96
N ILE A 618 10.56 11.89 -11.80
CA ILE A 618 10.44 13.03 -12.72
C ILE A 618 11.52 12.90 -13.80
N SER A 619 11.09 13.04 -15.04
CA SER A 619 11.90 12.91 -16.25
C SER A 619 11.89 14.21 -17.04
N ASP A 620 12.95 14.45 -17.80
CA ASP A 620 12.95 15.55 -18.77
C ASP A 620 12.13 15.15 -20.01
N ASN A 621 10.90 15.66 -20.12
CA ASN A 621 9.98 15.43 -21.24
C ASN A 621 9.76 13.95 -21.62
N HIS A 622 9.62 13.06 -20.62
CA HIS A 622 9.44 11.62 -20.83
C HIS A 622 10.61 10.94 -21.54
N ALA A 623 11.83 11.47 -21.40
CA ALA A 623 13.03 10.81 -21.87
C ALA A 623 13.14 9.40 -21.29
N TYR A 624 13.49 8.44 -22.14
CA TYR A 624 13.74 7.06 -21.71
C TYR A 624 15.00 7.01 -20.84
N VAL A 625 14.88 6.41 -19.66
CA VAL A 625 16.01 6.12 -18.77
C VAL A 625 15.98 4.64 -18.40
N SER A 626 17.15 4.00 -18.41
CA SER A 626 17.26 2.60 -18.03
C SER A 626 17.11 2.45 -16.52
N VAL A 627 15.94 1.97 -16.08
CA VAL A 627 15.67 1.64 -14.67
C VAL A 627 16.71 0.66 -14.12
N ARG A 628 17.15 -0.32 -14.91
CA ARG A 628 18.21 -1.25 -14.52
C ARG A 628 19.51 -0.51 -14.17
N ARG A 629 19.93 0.46 -14.98
CA ARG A 629 21.13 1.28 -14.69
C ARG A 629 20.92 2.17 -13.45
N MET A 630 19.72 2.71 -13.26
CA MET A 630 19.40 3.50 -12.06
C MET A 630 19.44 2.67 -10.78
N LEU A 631 19.07 1.39 -10.85
CA LEU A 631 19.09 0.52 -9.69
C LEU A 631 20.52 0.15 -9.29
N VAL A 632 21.45 -0.02 -10.23
CA VAL A 632 22.83 -0.46 -9.94
C VAL A 632 23.84 0.69 -9.78
N GLN A 633 23.38 1.94 -9.74
CA GLN A 633 24.29 3.09 -9.65
C GLN A 633 24.86 3.29 -8.24
N ASP A 634 26.10 3.75 -8.16
CA ASP A 634 26.78 4.08 -6.90
C ASP A 634 26.21 5.33 -6.23
N THR A 635 26.47 5.51 -4.94
CA THR A 635 25.94 6.66 -4.17
C THR A 635 26.92 7.83 -4.06
N ASN A 636 28.03 7.83 -4.79
CA ASN A 636 28.97 8.95 -4.82
C ASN A 636 28.44 10.15 -5.62
N PHE A 637 29.01 11.32 -5.35
CA PHE A 637 28.83 12.51 -6.15
C PHE A 637 29.63 12.38 -7.46
N GLN A 638 29.01 12.72 -8.58
CA GLN A 638 29.66 12.64 -9.90
C GLN A 638 29.88 14.06 -10.44
N SER A 639 31.14 14.47 -10.59
CA SER A 639 31.47 15.80 -11.08
C SER A 639 31.86 15.81 -12.56
N SER A 640 31.85 17.01 -13.17
CA SER A 640 32.57 17.23 -14.42
C SER A 640 34.08 17.05 -14.22
N GLY A 641 34.80 16.62 -15.27
CA GLY A 641 36.21 16.19 -15.15
C GLY A 641 37.22 17.25 -14.74
N ASP A 642 36.78 18.51 -14.60
CA ASP A 642 37.56 19.68 -14.18
C ASP A 642 37.38 20.04 -12.69
N VAL A 643 36.64 19.22 -11.94
CA VAL A 643 36.24 19.48 -10.54
C VAL A 643 36.66 18.33 -9.63
N GLU A 644 37.42 18.67 -8.59
CA GLU A 644 37.74 17.79 -7.47
C GLU A 644 36.76 18.04 -6.31
N LEU A 645 36.31 16.97 -5.65
CA LEU A 645 35.33 17.02 -4.56
C LEU A 645 35.95 16.56 -3.24
N SER A 646 35.55 17.20 -2.15
CA SER A 646 35.87 16.78 -0.78
C SER A 646 34.76 17.17 0.19
N GLY A 647 34.85 16.78 1.45
CA GLY A 647 33.84 17.09 2.48
C GLY A 647 32.42 16.64 2.09
N CYS A 648 32.30 15.56 1.30
CA CYS A 648 31.03 15.04 0.84
C CYS A 648 30.26 14.39 2.00
N TYR A 649 28.96 14.67 2.10
CA TYR A 649 28.09 14.00 3.06
C TYR A 649 26.63 13.93 2.58
N ARG A 650 25.88 12.99 3.16
CA ARG A 650 24.44 12.81 2.96
C ARG A 650 23.79 12.47 4.30
N ASP A 651 22.71 13.17 4.63
CA ASP A 651 21.89 12.89 5.81
C ASP A 651 20.41 13.16 5.50
N GLY A 652 19.64 12.08 5.36
CA GLY A 652 18.23 12.16 4.98
C GLY A 652 18.03 12.92 3.67
N THR A 653 17.33 14.06 3.72
CA THR A 653 17.08 14.93 2.56
C THR A 653 18.17 15.97 2.30
N ASP A 654 19.17 16.04 3.18
CA ASP A 654 20.23 17.03 3.13
C ASP A 654 21.52 16.38 2.61
N ALA A 655 22.28 17.14 1.82
CA ALA A 655 23.57 16.71 1.31
C ALA A 655 24.50 17.91 1.17
N GLY A 656 25.79 17.68 1.06
CA GLY A 656 26.74 18.76 0.82
C GLY A 656 28.09 18.25 0.34
N PHE A 657 28.86 19.16 -0.24
CA PHE A 657 30.21 18.92 -0.72
C PHE A 657 30.99 20.24 -0.81
N THR A 658 32.32 20.15 -0.74
CA THR A 658 33.24 21.21 -1.14
C THR A 658 33.86 20.85 -2.48
N TYR A 659 34.19 21.85 -3.28
CA TYR A 659 34.73 21.64 -4.62
C TYR A 659 35.92 22.56 -4.89
N HIS A 660 36.87 22.04 -5.68
CA HIS A 660 37.96 22.80 -6.29
C HIS A 660 37.90 22.62 -7.81
N LYS A 661 37.92 23.72 -8.56
CA LYS A 661 37.86 23.70 -10.03
C LYS A 661 39.16 24.15 -10.65
N THR A 662 39.46 23.57 -11.80
CA THR A 662 40.55 24.03 -12.66
C THR A 662 40.25 25.45 -13.20
N GLU A 663 41.25 26.33 -13.20
CA GLU A 663 41.10 27.69 -13.73
C GLU A 663 40.69 27.69 -15.20
N GLY A 664 39.71 28.52 -15.55
CA GLY A 664 39.25 28.70 -16.94
C GLY A 664 38.09 27.80 -17.36
N SER A 665 37.59 26.91 -16.49
CA SER A 665 36.39 26.13 -16.76
C SER A 665 35.11 26.98 -16.76
N SER A 666 34.37 26.91 -17.86
CA SER A 666 32.99 27.35 -17.96
C SER A 666 32.10 26.11 -18.09
N ASP A 667 31.00 26.04 -17.32
CA ASP A 667 30.01 24.95 -17.29
C ASP A 667 30.33 23.73 -16.40
N SER A 668 31.04 23.93 -15.29
CA SER A 668 31.28 22.87 -14.29
C SER A 668 30.02 22.51 -13.50
N TYR A 669 29.83 21.22 -13.20
CA TYR A 669 28.65 20.72 -12.48
C TYR A 669 28.98 19.54 -11.56
N VAL A 670 28.04 19.25 -10.64
CA VAL A 670 28.05 18.04 -9.80
C VAL A 670 26.67 17.40 -9.81
N ASP A 671 26.61 16.11 -10.16
CA ASP A 671 25.45 15.24 -10.04
C ASP A 671 25.45 14.59 -8.65
N VAL A 672 24.54 15.07 -7.82
CA VAL A 672 24.31 14.63 -6.45
C VAL A 672 23.59 13.27 -6.46
N PRO A 673 23.89 12.34 -5.54
CA PRO A 673 23.23 11.03 -5.42
C PRO A 673 21.79 11.11 -4.87
N PHE A 674 21.01 12.05 -5.39
CA PHE A 674 19.57 12.20 -5.17
C PHE A 674 18.85 12.20 -6.51
N ASN A 675 17.68 11.58 -6.57
CA ASN A 675 16.78 11.74 -7.70
C ASN A 675 16.33 13.20 -7.80
N PHE A 676 16.25 13.73 -9.02
CA PHE A 676 15.77 15.07 -9.26
C PHE A 676 14.29 15.17 -8.85
N TYR A 677 14.02 16.02 -7.87
CA TYR A 677 12.68 16.46 -7.50
C TYR A 677 12.66 17.99 -7.35
N PRO A 678 11.52 18.64 -7.64
CA PRO A 678 11.37 20.04 -7.32
C PRO A 678 11.52 20.24 -5.82
N TYR A 679 11.95 21.44 -5.41
CA TYR A 679 12.15 21.82 -4.01
C TYR A 679 13.37 21.21 -3.32
N LEU A 680 14.18 20.39 -4.02
CA LEU A 680 15.58 20.20 -3.67
C LEU A 680 16.37 21.41 -4.17
N HIS A 681 16.81 22.25 -3.24
CA HIS A 681 17.54 23.48 -3.52
C HIS A 681 19.00 23.34 -3.10
N ALA A 682 19.89 23.83 -3.96
CA ALA A 682 21.33 23.91 -3.68
C ALA A 682 21.70 25.36 -3.39
N TYR A 683 22.55 25.58 -2.39
CA TYR A 683 22.99 26.89 -1.92
C TYR A 683 24.51 26.94 -1.84
N ASP A 684 25.11 28.06 -2.24
CA ASP A 684 26.53 28.36 -2.02
C ASP A 684 26.80 28.76 -0.56
N GLU A 685 28.08 28.96 -0.20
CA GLU A 685 28.51 29.42 1.13
C GLU A 685 27.90 30.75 1.58
N ASN A 686 27.50 31.60 0.63
CA ASN A 686 26.89 32.90 0.90
C ASN A 686 25.35 32.81 1.03
N GLY A 687 24.78 31.62 0.84
CA GLY A 687 23.34 31.38 0.85
C GLY A 687 22.63 31.76 -0.46
N ASN A 688 23.37 31.98 -1.55
CA ASN A 688 22.78 32.18 -2.87
C ASN A 688 22.34 30.83 -3.45
N GLN A 689 21.12 30.80 -4.00
CA GLN A 689 20.58 29.61 -4.63
C GLN A 689 21.26 29.33 -5.97
N LEU A 690 21.77 28.10 -6.14
CA LEU A 690 22.38 27.60 -7.36
C LEU A 690 21.32 26.99 -8.29
N THR A 691 21.62 27.00 -9.59
CA THR A 691 20.76 26.42 -10.62
C THR A 691 20.84 24.89 -10.57
N THR A 692 19.68 24.22 -10.59
CA THR A 692 19.59 22.76 -10.63
C THR A 692 18.89 22.25 -11.89
N SER A 693 19.28 21.06 -12.36
CA SER A 693 18.69 20.41 -13.54
C SER A 693 18.73 18.89 -13.43
N HIS A 694 18.23 18.19 -14.45
CA HIS A 694 18.39 16.73 -14.55
C HIS A 694 19.84 16.39 -14.95
N GLY A 695 20.48 15.52 -14.19
CA GLY A 695 21.79 14.93 -14.48
C GLY A 695 21.67 13.58 -15.17
N GLU A 696 22.77 12.82 -15.19
CA GLU A 696 22.73 11.43 -15.69
C GLU A 696 21.81 10.59 -14.79
N LEU A 697 21.07 9.64 -15.39
CA LEU A 697 20.17 8.74 -14.65
C LEU A 697 19.16 9.44 -13.71
N LEU A 698 18.71 10.65 -14.08
CA LEU A 698 17.77 11.48 -13.31
C LEU A 698 18.32 11.98 -11.96
N ARG A 699 19.64 12.03 -11.80
CA ARG A 699 20.25 12.68 -10.63
C ARG A 699 19.96 14.18 -10.57
N LEU A 700 20.01 14.74 -9.37
CA LEU A 700 20.01 16.19 -9.17
C LEU A 700 21.36 16.76 -9.60
N ARG A 701 21.39 17.46 -10.73
CA ARG A 701 22.56 18.22 -11.18
C ARG A 701 22.58 19.60 -10.55
N VAL A 702 23.71 20.01 -9.99
CA VAL A 702 23.96 21.37 -9.48
C VAL A 702 25.02 22.04 -10.37
N ALA A 703 24.67 23.20 -10.93
CA ALA A 703 25.64 24.02 -11.66
C ALA A 703 26.51 24.82 -10.68
N LEU A 704 27.83 24.75 -10.83
CA LEU A 704 28.77 25.44 -9.95
C LEU A 704 28.95 26.90 -10.35
N PRO A 705 29.10 27.83 -9.38
CA PRO A 705 29.35 29.24 -9.67
C PRO A 705 30.75 29.44 -10.23
N ALA A 706 31.07 30.64 -10.73
CA ALA A 706 32.36 30.91 -11.38
C ALA A 706 33.59 30.78 -10.46
N SER A 707 33.44 30.93 -9.14
CA SER A 707 34.54 30.80 -8.17
C SER A 707 35.22 29.43 -8.25
N SER A 708 36.56 29.40 -8.20
CA SER A 708 37.36 28.18 -8.28
C SER A 708 37.13 27.24 -7.09
N ASP A 709 36.87 27.82 -5.91
CA ASP A 709 36.63 27.09 -4.67
C ASP A 709 35.29 27.47 -4.05
N GLY A 710 34.70 26.54 -3.32
CA GLY A 710 33.56 26.79 -2.45
C GLY A 710 32.90 25.52 -1.92
N ALA A 711 31.90 25.71 -1.07
CA ALA A 711 31.02 24.67 -0.57
C ALA A 711 29.59 24.84 -1.10
N VAL A 712 28.93 23.71 -1.28
CA VAL A 712 27.52 23.62 -1.67
C VAL A 712 26.76 22.81 -0.62
N THR A 713 25.60 23.32 -0.23
CA THR A 713 24.65 22.60 0.62
C THR A 713 23.33 22.41 -0.12
N ILE A 714 22.79 21.19 -0.07
CA ILE A 714 21.51 20.81 -0.67
C ILE A 714 20.52 20.53 0.45
N ARG A 715 19.31 21.08 0.33
CA ARG A 715 18.21 20.87 1.28
C ARG A 715 16.87 20.77 0.56
N MET A 716 15.96 20.00 1.14
CA MET A 716 14.57 19.92 0.69
C MET A 716 13.70 20.98 1.38
N GLU A 717 13.18 21.95 0.61
CA GLU A 717 12.40 23.07 1.13
C GLU A 717 10.99 23.12 0.53
N MET A 718 10.06 22.46 1.22
CA MET A 718 8.66 22.40 0.78
C MET A 718 8.00 23.79 0.75
N PRO A 719 7.19 24.11 -0.27
CA PRO A 719 6.58 25.42 -0.40
C PRO A 719 5.55 25.71 0.71
N SER A 720 5.50 26.96 1.17
CA SER A 720 4.67 27.38 2.30
C SER A 720 3.17 27.13 2.10
N PHE A 721 2.67 27.14 0.85
CA PHE A 721 1.26 26.89 0.56
C PHE A 721 0.84 25.44 0.85
N TYR A 722 1.76 24.47 0.88
CA TYR A 722 1.46 23.12 1.37
C TYR A 722 1.06 23.15 2.84
N ARG A 723 1.78 23.93 3.66
CA ARG A 723 1.47 24.10 5.09
C ARG A 723 0.15 24.84 5.31
N VAL A 724 -0.21 25.77 4.42
CA VAL A 724 -1.55 26.38 4.43
C VAL A 724 -2.64 25.33 4.16
N GLY A 725 -2.42 24.43 3.20
CA GLY A 725 -3.30 23.29 2.94
C GLY A 725 -3.47 22.38 4.15
N ASP A 726 -2.35 22.02 4.80
CA ASP A 726 -2.32 21.23 6.03
C ASP A 726 -3.21 21.85 7.12
N LEU A 727 -3.02 23.14 7.38
CA LEU A 727 -3.76 23.89 8.39
C LEU A 727 -5.26 23.94 8.07
N ILE A 728 -5.63 24.24 6.82
CA ILE A 728 -7.05 24.31 6.42
C ILE A 728 -7.72 22.94 6.58
N SER A 729 -7.07 21.86 6.15
CA SER A 729 -7.59 20.51 6.29
C SER A 729 -7.75 20.12 7.76
N LEU A 730 -6.78 20.43 8.62
CA LEU A 730 -6.85 20.18 10.05
C LEU A 730 -7.99 20.98 10.72
N LEU A 731 -8.09 22.28 10.46
CA LEU A 731 -9.16 23.12 10.99
C LEU A 731 -10.54 22.66 10.52
N THR A 732 -10.65 22.20 9.26
CA THR A 732 -11.89 21.63 8.70
C THR A 732 -12.26 20.35 9.44
N LEU A 733 -11.31 19.44 9.65
CA LEU A 733 -11.53 18.21 10.41
C LEU A 733 -12.04 18.50 11.82
N LEU A 734 -11.34 19.38 12.55
CA LEU A 734 -11.70 19.79 13.91
C LEU A 734 -13.09 20.44 13.95
N SER A 735 -13.42 21.28 12.96
CA SER A 735 -14.74 21.92 12.84
C SER A 735 -15.86 20.91 12.61
N LEU A 736 -15.65 19.92 11.74
CA LEU A 736 -16.62 18.85 11.47
C LEU A 736 -16.82 17.96 12.71
N MET A 737 -15.74 17.61 13.42
CA MET A 737 -15.81 16.84 14.66
C MET A 737 -16.52 17.62 15.78
N GLY A 738 -16.16 18.89 15.97
CA GLY A 738 -16.80 19.78 16.94
C GLY A 738 -18.29 19.97 16.65
N GLY A 739 -18.65 20.17 15.38
CA GLY A 739 -20.04 20.25 14.94
C GLY A 739 -20.83 18.96 15.23
N PHE A 740 -20.24 17.79 15.02
CA PHE A 740 -20.88 16.51 15.33
C PHE A 740 -21.14 16.33 16.83
N VAL A 741 -20.16 16.67 17.68
CA VAL A 741 -20.29 16.62 19.14
C VAL A 741 -21.34 17.61 19.63
N PHE A 742 -21.33 18.85 19.12
CA PHE A 742 -22.30 19.88 19.49
C PHE A 742 -23.73 19.46 19.14
N VAL A 743 -23.98 19.02 17.90
CA VAL A 743 -25.32 18.58 17.46
C VAL A 743 -25.82 17.41 18.32
N ARG A 744 -24.94 16.46 18.65
CA ARG A 744 -25.28 15.32 19.52
C ARG A 744 -25.63 15.76 20.93
N ASN A 745 -24.89 16.71 21.51
CA ASN A 745 -25.14 17.23 22.85
C ASN A 745 -26.44 18.06 22.92
N VAL A 746 -26.73 18.87 21.91
CA VAL A 746 -28.00 19.63 21.83
C VAL A 746 -29.19 18.68 21.68
N HIS A 747 -29.08 17.64 20.84
CA HIS A 747 -30.13 16.62 20.73
C HIS A 747 -30.34 15.87 22.05
N GLY A 748 -29.27 15.49 22.74
CA GLY A 748 -29.34 14.82 24.05
C GLY A 748 -30.00 15.70 25.13
N LYS A 749 -29.68 17.00 25.16
CA LYS A 749 -30.32 17.96 26.06
C LYS A 749 -31.80 18.15 25.73
N ASN A 750 -32.19 18.23 24.46
CA ASN A 750 -33.58 18.39 24.06
C ASN A 750 -34.44 17.14 24.31
N VAL A 751 -33.85 15.94 24.22
CA VAL A 751 -34.53 14.68 24.58
C VAL A 751 -34.75 14.61 26.09
N LYS A 752 -33.72 14.89 26.89
CA LYS A 752 -33.86 14.96 28.36
C LYS A 752 -34.88 16.02 28.80
N LYS A 753 -34.86 17.19 28.18
CA LYS A 753 -35.82 18.27 28.48
C LYS A 753 -37.25 17.92 28.07
N LYS A 754 -37.46 17.04 27.09
CA LYS A 754 -38.78 16.49 26.75
C LYS A 754 -39.23 15.41 27.73
N GLU A 755 -38.30 14.56 28.17
CA GLU A 755 -38.57 13.54 29.21
C GLU A 755 -38.85 14.17 30.59
N GLU A 756 -38.18 15.27 30.95
CA GLU A 756 -38.40 16.02 32.19
C GLU A 756 -39.68 16.87 32.17
N ASN A 757 -40.18 17.27 31.00
CA ASN A 757 -41.37 18.11 30.87
C ASN A 757 -42.68 17.33 30.60
N GLY A 758 -42.68 15.99 30.70
CA GLY A 758 -43.92 15.19 30.74
C GLY A 758 -44.87 15.34 29.54
N HIS A 759 -44.34 15.29 28.31
CA HIS A 759 -45.14 15.17 27.08
C HIS A 759 -44.87 13.90 26.31
#